data_AF-A0A248UEY0-F1
#
_entry.id   AF-A0A248UEY0-F1
#
_cell.length_a   1.000
_cell.length_b   1.000
_cell.length_c   1.000
_cell.angle_alpha   90.00
_cell.angle_beta   90.00
_cell.angle_gamma   90.00
#
_symmetry.space_group_name_H-M   'P 1'
#
loop_
_entity.id
_entity.type
_entity.pdbx_description
1 polymer ?
#
loop_
_entity_poly.entity_id
_entity_poly.type
_entity_poly.pdbx_seq_one_letter_code
_entity_poly.pdbx_strand_id
1 'polypeptide(L)'
;MNHLPAHDLPLSLSGRGVTAVLGPTNTGKTHLAIERMLSHGSGMIGLPLRLLAREVYNRVVEKVGAANVSLITGEEKITPPGSRYSVCTVEAMPRRTDMPFVAIDEVQLAGDLERGHIFTDRILHLRGRQETLLLGAGTMRGILEKLLRGITVVTRPRLSHLSYAGAKKIIRLPNRSAIVAFSADEVYAIAELIRRQRGGAAVVMGALSPRTRNAQVELYQSGDVDFLVATDAIGMGLNLDVDHVAFAQNRKFDGYQFRDLTPAEVGQVAGRAGRHLRDGTFGVTGQVQPLDDELVERVEAHAFDPVKVLQWRTGRFDFSSLSDLRYSLETPTPIEGLTKALPAVDQQALENLSKDEDIVRLATTPARIELLWDTCALPDYRKIAPAQHADIIATIYQDLVRRGSVDEDYMSEQVRRADSTEGEIDTLSHRVAQIRTWTFVSHRPGWLADPTHWQEKTREIEDRLSDALHERLTKRFVDRRTSVLMRRLRENAMLEAEISPAGDVIVEGHNVGQLEGFRFTADVQAEGPDAKAVKTAAQKALAAEFERRAERFAAAPNGDFALGSDGVMRWVGATVATLVAGDDVLKPRAIILADEQLTGSARDKVAARIERFVVHHIETVLKPLTDLSAADALTGMTRGLAFQIVEGLGILQRREVTEEVRGLDQDSRAALRRLGVRFGAYHVFMPMLLKPAPAGLITLLWALKNDGRERAGYGDVVNVLAAGRTSVVVDPAFDPMFYRLAGYRVLGRRAVRIDILERLADLIRPALAWRPGSGARPEGAYDGGRFIVTPAMMSILGATGEDMEEILKSLGYRHEAMDAADVTAKLAELDAFAAEATVKDTVFKAAIPVAVSVASEGEKPAVPAAEPVPAPVEAAVAETAAEAQPVAEAQPVAEARPVAETTESPAEEPKPVLLWRQGRFEGRNRNQDQNRQRHNRPQHGGQGAEARKSESGSEGGETQNTRDNRGGKRFDKNRRNHDGAGQNQGQNQGQNQSQGKREGFKGKPRDGDRNRQPKRDNAGQQGNKRFEQERPVRVDPDSPFAKLLALKEQLKK
;
A
#
# COMPACT_ATOMS: atom_id res chain seq x y z
N MET A 1 9.16 -74.76 -37.79
CA MET A 1 7.97 -74.01 -38.24
C MET A 1 6.77 -74.56 -37.49
N ASN A 2 6.30 -73.89 -36.44
CA ASN A 2 5.03 -74.22 -35.80
C ASN A 2 4.10 -73.02 -36.00
N HIS A 3 3.10 -73.17 -36.87
CA HIS A 3 2.03 -72.18 -36.95
C HIS A 3 1.11 -72.33 -35.73
N LEU A 4 1.21 -71.43 -34.77
CA LEU A 4 0.08 -71.16 -33.89
C LEU A 4 -1.09 -70.69 -34.78
N PRO A 5 -2.26 -71.36 -34.75
CA PRO A 5 -3.32 -71.07 -35.70
C PRO A 5 -3.94 -69.69 -35.42
N ALA A 6 -4.02 -68.85 -36.46
CA ALA A 6 -4.63 -67.51 -36.39
C ALA A 6 -6.18 -67.53 -36.29
N HIS A 7 -6.76 -68.63 -35.82
CA HIS A 7 -8.20 -68.89 -35.76
C HIS A 7 -8.67 -69.01 -34.31
N ASP A 8 -9.04 -67.89 -33.70
CA ASP A 8 -9.87 -67.90 -32.48
C ASP A 8 -10.48 -66.54 -32.10
N LEU A 9 -9.93 -65.43 -32.60
CA LEU A 9 -10.56 -64.11 -32.53
C LEU A 9 -11.38 -63.89 -33.81
N PRO A 10 -12.70 -63.60 -33.72
CA PRO A 10 -13.52 -63.38 -34.90
C PRO A 10 -13.18 -62.04 -35.57
N LEU A 11 -13.28 -61.99 -36.90
CA LEU A 11 -13.00 -60.82 -37.75
C LEU A 11 -13.79 -59.54 -37.38
N SER A 12 -14.82 -59.67 -36.55
CA SER A 12 -15.45 -58.57 -35.82
C SER A 12 -16.12 -59.12 -34.57
N LEU A 13 -16.06 -58.38 -33.45
CA LEU A 13 -16.73 -58.77 -32.21
C LEU A 13 -18.17 -58.22 -32.16
N SER A 14 -19.00 -58.85 -31.33
CA SER A 14 -20.36 -58.36 -31.06
C SER A 14 -20.32 -57.09 -30.20
N GLY A 15 -20.95 -56.02 -30.69
CA GLY A 15 -21.25 -54.81 -29.93
C GLY A 15 -22.60 -54.82 -29.21
N ARG A 16 -23.41 -55.89 -29.36
CA ARG A 16 -24.71 -56.00 -28.67
C ARG A 16 -24.52 -55.95 -27.15
N GLY A 17 -25.27 -55.09 -26.47
CA GLY A 17 -25.11 -54.83 -25.02
C GLY A 17 -24.02 -53.80 -24.68
N VAL A 18 -23.33 -53.25 -25.67
CA VAL A 18 -22.36 -52.15 -25.52
C VAL A 18 -22.97 -50.85 -26.02
N THR A 19 -22.86 -49.78 -25.22
CA THR A 19 -23.23 -48.42 -25.62
C THR A 19 -22.02 -47.49 -25.55
N ALA A 20 -21.63 -46.91 -26.68
CA ALA A 20 -20.63 -45.86 -26.75
C ALA A 20 -21.27 -44.48 -26.52
N VAL A 21 -20.99 -43.86 -25.38
CA VAL A 21 -21.39 -42.48 -25.08
C VAL A 21 -20.24 -41.55 -25.49
N LEU A 22 -20.40 -40.84 -26.61
CA LEU A 22 -19.31 -40.11 -27.25
C LEU A 22 -19.56 -38.59 -27.28
N GLY A 23 -18.51 -37.79 -27.18
CA GLY A 23 -18.58 -36.34 -27.27
C GLY A 23 -17.33 -35.64 -26.73
N PRO A 24 -17.20 -34.32 -26.84
CA PRO A 24 -16.05 -33.54 -26.33
C PRO A 24 -15.94 -33.59 -24.78
N THR A 25 -14.99 -32.83 -24.23
CA THR A 25 -14.93 -32.52 -22.79
C THR A 25 -16.17 -31.70 -22.34
N ASN A 26 -16.37 -31.54 -21.03
CA ASN A 26 -17.52 -30.83 -20.44
C ASN A 26 -18.91 -31.29 -20.99
N THR A 27 -19.13 -32.61 -21.06
CA THR A 27 -20.32 -33.28 -21.64
C THR A 27 -21.13 -34.12 -20.65
N GLY A 28 -20.65 -34.31 -19.42
CA GLY A 28 -21.33 -35.11 -18.38
C GLY A 28 -21.25 -36.64 -18.55
N LYS A 29 -20.42 -37.18 -19.45
CA LYS A 29 -20.30 -38.62 -19.74
C LYS A 29 -20.04 -39.47 -18.48
N THR A 30 -18.99 -39.15 -17.72
CA THR A 30 -18.60 -39.87 -16.51
C THR A 30 -19.65 -39.77 -15.41
N HIS A 31 -20.40 -38.66 -15.34
CA HIS A 31 -21.51 -38.51 -14.39
C HIS A 31 -22.65 -39.49 -14.70
N LEU A 32 -23.09 -39.53 -15.97
CA LEU A 32 -24.06 -40.51 -16.45
C LEU A 32 -23.60 -41.95 -16.16
N ALA A 33 -22.32 -42.27 -16.39
CA ALA A 33 -21.80 -43.60 -16.10
C ALA A 33 -21.82 -43.96 -14.61
N ILE A 34 -21.55 -43.00 -13.71
CA ILE A 34 -21.69 -43.21 -12.26
C ILE A 34 -23.16 -43.45 -11.87
N GLU A 35 -24.09 -42.67 -12.43
CA GLU A 35 -25.52 -42.86 -12.16
C GLU A 35 -26.05 -44.20 -12.67
N ARG A 36 -25.63 -44.62 -13.88
CA ARG A 36 -25.94 -45.95 -14.42
C ARG A 36 -25.28 -47.07 -13.62
N MET A 37 -24.03 -46.90 -13.18
CA MET A 37 -23.38 -47.89 -12.30
C MET A 37 -24.16 -48.10 -11.00
N LEU A 38 -24.62 -47.00 -10.38
CA LEU A 38 -25.35 -47.02 -9.11
C LEU A 38 -26.81 -47.49 -9.24
N SER A 39 -27.39 -47.52 -10.45
CA SER A 39 -28.70 -48.15 -10.69
C SER A 39 -28.64 -49.67 -10.86
N HIS A 40 -27.46 -50.29 -10.74
CA HIS A 40 -27.26 -51.74 -10.88
C HIS A 40 -26.89 -52.41 -9.54
N GLY A 41 -27.07 -53.73 -9.45
CA GLY A 41 -26.76 -54.50 -8.23
C GLY A 41 -25.28 -54.43 -7.82
N SER A 42 -24.38 -54.41 -8.79
CA SER A 42 -22.94 -54.18 -8.65
C SER A 42 -22.38 -53.65 -9.97
N GLY A 43 -21.18 -53.06 -9.95
CA GLY A 43 -20.61 -52.48 -11.15
C GLY A 43 -19.17 -52.01 -11.03
N MET A 44 -18.51 -51.87 -12.17
CA MET A 44 -17.11 -51.42 -12.27
C MET A 44 -16.97 -50.24 -13.22
N ILE A 45 -16.08 -49.30 -12.89
CA ILE A 45 -15.67 -48.21 -13.79
C ILE A 45 -14.15 -48.09 -13.86
N GLY A 46 -13.61 -48.28 -15.07
CA GLY A 46 -12.20 -48.12 -15.40
C GLY A 46 -11.92 -46.71 -15.91
N LEU A 47 -10.96 -46.04 -15.27
CA LEU A 47 -10.62 -44.64 -15.50
C LEU A 47 -9.15 -44.51 -15.93
N PRO A 48 -8.79 -43.51 -16.74
CA PRO A 48 -7.47 -43.48 -17.38
C PRO A 48 -6.33 -43.00 -16.48
N LEU A 49 -6.61 -42.54 -15.26
CA LEU A 49 -5.66 -41.92 -14.34
C LEU A 49 -6.05 -42.21 -12.88
N ARG A 50 -5.06 -42.46 -12.01
CA ARG A 50 -5.25 -42.69 -10.56
C ARG A 50 -6.01 -41.53 -9.87
N LEU A 51 -5.82 -40.30 -10.33
CA LEU A 51 -6.54 -39.12 -9.85
C LEU A 51 -8.05 -39.17 -10.13
N LEU A 52 -8.45 -39.57 -11.34
CA LEU A 52 -9.86 -39.80 -11.67
C LEU A 52 -10.43 -40.99 -10.89
N ALA A 53 -9.65 -42.06 -10.71
CA ALA A 53 -10.07 -43.19 -9.89
C ALA A 53 -10.36 -42.75 -8.44
N ARG A 54 -9.53 -41.90 -7.83
CA ARG A 54 -9.82 -41.30 -6.51
C ARG A 54 -11.03 -40.36 -6.54
N GLU A 55 -11.14 -39.48 -7.54
CA GLU A 55 -12.25 -38.51 -7.67
C GLU A 55 -13.60 -39.22 -7.79
N VAL A 56 -13.67 -40.28 -8.60
CA VAL A 56 -14.88 -41.09 -8.77
C VAL A 56 -15.14 -41.97 -7.56
N TYR A 57 -14.10 -42.56 -6.93
CA TYR A 57 -14.24 -43.31 -5.69
C TYR A 57 -14.88 -42.45 -4.59
N ASN A 58 -14.37 -41.24 -4.34
CA ASN A 58 -14.93 -40.33 -3.35
C ASN A 58 -16.42 -40.04 -3.62
N ARG A 59 -16.80 -39.67 -4.85
CA ARG A 59 -18.20 -39.43 -5.23
C ARG A 59 -19.12 -40.64 -5.12
N VAL A 60 -18.59 -41.85 -5.28
CA VAL A 60 -19.36 -43.09 -5.11
C VAL A 60 -19.49 -43.42 -3.63
N VAL A 61 -18.43 -43.23 -2.83
CA VAL A 61 -18.43 -43.35 -1.36
C VAL A 61 -19.41 -42.37 -0.71
N GLU A 62 -19.48 -41.13 -1.18
CA GLU A 62 -20.48 -40.13 -0.76
C GLU A 62 -21.93 -40.59 -1.00
N LYS A 63 -22.18 -41.40 -2.04
CA LYS A 63 -23.52 -41.88 -2.42
C LYS A 63 -23.93 -43.22 -1.81
N VAL A 64 -22.99 -44.14 -1.52
CA VAL A 64 -23.31 -45.50 -1.02
C VAL A 64 -22.50 -45.96 0.21
N GLY A 65 -21.63 -45.11 0.76
CA GLY A 65 -20.81 -45.42 1.94
C GLY A 65 -19.57 -46.27 1.63
N ALA A 66 -18.49 -46.03 2.38
CA ALA A 66 -17.16 -46.59 2.10
C ALA A 66 -17.12 -48.13 2.00
N ALA A 67 -17.85 -48.83 2.86
CA ALA A 67 -17.90 -50.30 2.86
C ALA A 67 -18.43 -50.91 1.56
N ASN A 68 -19.17 -50.16 0.73
CA ASN A 68 -19.72 -50.65 -0.53
C ASN A 68 -18.77 -50.46 -1.74
N VAL A 69 -17.60 -49.82 -1.58
CA VAL A 69 -16.78 -49.35 -2.70
C VAL A 69 -15.32 -49.78 -2.56
N SER A 70 -14.78 -50.40 -3.62
CA SER A 70 -13.35 -50.64 -3.78
C SER A 70 -12.68 -49.55 -4.63
N LEU A 71 -11.44 -49.20 -4.30
CA LEU A 71 -10.52 -48.46 -5.16
C LEU A 71 -9.35 -49.37 -5.53
N ILE A 72 -9.10 -49.59 -6.82
CA ILE A 72 -8.01 -50.48 -7.28
C ILE A 72 -7.17 -49.78 -8.34
N THR A 73 -5.92 -49.47 -8.01
CA THR A 73 -4.95 -48.80 -8.90
C THR A 73 -3.60 -49.51 -8.80
N GLY A 74 -2.60 -49.10 -9.60
CA GLY A 74 -1.29 -49.77 -9.61
C GLY A 74 -0.53 -49.65 -8.29
N GLU A 75 -0.63 -48.50 -7.61
CA GLU A 75 0.13 -48.18 -6.40
C GLU A 75 -0.75 -48.01 -5.14
N GLU A 76 -2.04 -48.41 -5.21
CA GLU A 76 -2.97 -48.33 -4.08
C GLU A 76 -4.19 -49.23 -4.29
N LYS A 77 -4.57 -49.97 -3.23
CA LYS A 77 -5.71 -50.88 -3.23
C LYS A 77 -6.51 -50.78 -1.91
N ILE A 78 -7.75 -50.33 -2.02
CA ILE A 78 -8.76 -50.34 -0.95
C ILE A 78 -9.84 -51.35 -1.37
N THR A 79 -10.06 -52.41 -0.59
CA THR A 79 -11.01 -53.47 -0.93
C THR A 79 -11.78 -53.93 0.32
N PRO A 80 -12.88 -53.25 0.68
CA PRO A 80 -13.72 -53.65 1.82
C PRO A 80 -14.38 -55.02 1.59
N PRO A 81 -14.56 -55.85 2.63
CA PRO A 81 -15.29 -57.12 2.52
C PRO A 81 -16.71 -56.90 1.96
N GLY A 82 -17.04 -57.57 0.85
CA GLY A 82 -18.36 -57.50 0.22
C GLY A 82 -18.64 -56.23 -0.59
N SER A 83 -17.64 -55.40 -0.92
CA SER A 83 -17.84 -54.17 -1.70
C SER A 83 -18.56 -54.44 -3.04
N ARG A 84 -19.65 -53.71 -3.30
CA ARG A 84 -20.51 -53.88 -4.49
C ARG A 84 -20.02 -53.14 -5.73
N TYR A 85 -19.23 -52.08 -5.57
CA TYR A 85 -18.76 -51.25 -6.68
C TYR A 85 -17.24 -51.18 -6.70
N SER A 86 -16.64 -51.23 -7.87
CA SER A 86 -15.18 -51.13 -8.05
C SER A 86 -14.81 -49.96 -8.95
N VAL A 87 -14.12 -48.99 -8.39
CA VAL A 87 -13.52 -47.87 -9.12
C VAL A 87 -12.04 -48.18 -9.32
N CYS A 88 -11.56 -48.17 -10.56
CA CYS A 88 -10.19 -48.60 -10.84
C CYS A 88 -9.55 -47.83 -11.99
N THR A 89 -8.23 -47.94 -12.13
CA THR A 89 -7.59 -47.57 -13.40
C THR A 89 -7.84 -48.67 -14.45
N VAL A 90 -7.84 -48.33 -15.75
CA VAL A 90 -8.09 -49.30 -16.84
C VAL A 90 -7.07 -50.44 -16.82
N GLU A 91 -5.82 -50.16 -16.45
CA GLU A 91 -4.76 -51.13 -16.23
C GLU A 91 -5.09 -52.11 -15.10
N ALA A 92 -5.71 -51.62 -14.02
CA ALA A 92 -6.10 -52.39 -12.84
C ALA A 92 -7.48 -53.06 -12.97
N MET A 93 -8.22 -52.86 -14.08
CA MET A 93 -9.40 -53.67 -14.38
C MET A 93 -9.00 -55.14 -14.59
N PRO A 94 -9.74 -56.12 -14.02
CA PRO A 94 -9.54 -57.52 -14.34
C PRO A 94 -9.88 -57.80 -15.81
N ARG A 95 -9.24 -58.81 -16.41
CA ARG A 95 -9.47 -59.23 -17.80
C ARG A 95 -10.87 -59.82 -18.05
N ARG A 96 -11.59 -60.22 -16.99
CA ARG A 96 -12.97 -60.76 -17.00
C ARG A 96 -13.70 -60.31 -15.74
N THR A 97 -15.04 -60.22 -15.79
CA THR A 97 -15.90 -59.89 -14.65
C THR A 97 -17.29 -60.51 -14.85
N ASP A 98 -18.04 -60.70 -13.76
CA ASP A 98 -19.47 -61.03 -13.77
C ASP A 98 -20.31 -59.91 -13.13
N MET A 99 -19.79 -58.68 -13.09
CA MET A 99 -20.57 -57.53 -12.63
C MET A 99 -21.68 -57.19 -13.65
N PRO A 100 -22.90 -56.84 -13.21
CA PRO A 100 -23.97 -56.36 -14.09
C PRO A 100 -23.54 -55.19 -14.99
N PHE A 101 -22.82 -54.22 -14.42
CA PHE A 101 -22.41 -53.00 -15.12
C PHE A 101 -20.88 -52.90 -15.26
N VAL A 102 -20.42 -52.48 -16.44
CA VAL A 102 -19.02 -52.08 -16.69
C VAL A 102 -18.99 -50.76 -17.45
N ALA A 103 -18.14 -49.82 -17.05
CA ALA A 103 -17.79 -48.64 -17.83
C ALA A 103 -16.26 -48.53 -18.04
N ILE A 104 -15.86 -48.02 -19.21
CA ILE A 104 -14.47 -47.66 -19.54
C ILE A 104 -14.48 -46.20 -20.01
N ASP A 105 -13.71 -45.33 -19.37
CA ASP A 105 -13.64 -43.89 -19.69
C ASP A 105 -12.42 -43.50 -20.54
N GLU A 106 -12.55 -42.38 -21.27
CA GLU A 106 -11.60 -41.83 -22.24
C GLU A 106 -11.04 -42.87 -23.24
N VAL A 107 -11.92 -43.67 -23.84
CA VAL A 107 -11.55 -44.81 -24.74
C VAL A 107 -10.71 -44.43 -25.96
N GLN A 108 -10.61 -43.16 -26.33
CA GLN A 108 -9.68 -42.68 -27.36
C GLN A 108 -8.20 -42.92 -27.02
N LEU A 109 -7.87 -43.16 -25.74
CA LEU A 109 -6.54 -43.60 -25.34
C LEU A 109 -6.16 -44.97 -25.92
N ALA A 110 -7.08 -45.74 -26.50
CA ALA A 110 -6.74 -46.93 -27.29
C ALA A 110 -5.85 -46.63 -28.52
N GLY A 111 -5.76 -45.37 -28.97
CA GLY A 111 -4.80 -44.93 -29.98
C GLY A 111 -3.38 -44.63 -29.46
N ASP A 112 -3.20 -44.53 -28.13
CA ASP A 112 -1.94 -44.14 -27.49
C ASP A 112 -0.82 -45.18 -27.69
N LEU A 113 0.35 -44.73 -28.13
CA LEU A 113 1.48 -45.58 -28.55
C LEU A 113 2.06 -46.45 -27.42
N GLU A 114 2.02 -45.98 -26.17
CA GLU A 114 2.68 -46.63 -25.04
C GLU A 114 1.72 -47.62 -24.35
N ARG A 115 0.53 -47.15 -23.95
CA ARG A 115 -0.44 -47.92 -23.14
C ARG A 115 -1.80 -48.17 -23.80
N GLY A 116 -2.03 -47.66 -25.01
CA GLY A 116 -3.33 -47.81 -25.69
C GLY A 116 -3.74 -49.28 -25.93
N HIS A 117 -2.77 -50.17 -26.05
CA HIS A 117 -3.01 -51.61 -26.16
C HIS A 117 -3.81 -52.20 -24.97
N ILE A 118 -3.71 -51.61 -23.77
CA ILE A 118 -4.46 -52.01 -22.58
C ILE A 118 -5.93 -51.59 -22.70
N PHE A 119 -6.18 -50.35 -23.16
CA PHE A 119 -7.53 -49.86 -23.43
C PHE A 119 -8.21 -50.70 -24.52
N THR A 120 -7.49 -51.01 -25.60
CA THR A 120 -7.97 -51.87 -26.69
C THR A 120 -8.38 -53.25 -26.18
N ASP A 121 -7.56 -53.91 -25.35
CA ASP A 121 -7.94 -55.21 -24.76
C ASP A 121 -9.24 -55.12 -23.95
N ARG A 122 -9.40 -54.12 -23.07
CA ARG A 122 -10.62 -53.97 -22.27
C ARG A 122 -11.84 -53.60 -23.14
N ILE A 123 -11.69 -52.76 -24.17
CA ILE A 123 -12.74 -52.43 -25.15
C ILE A 123 -13.20 -53.67 -25.93
N LEU A 124 -12.26 -54.52 -26.36
CA LEU A 124 -12.59 -55.73 -27.11
C LEU A 124 -13.21 -56.80 -26.21
N HIS A 125 -12.67 -57.05 -25.01
CA HIS A 125 -12.95 -58.28 -24.25
C HIS A 125 -13.77 -58.11 -22.96
N LEU A 126 -13.77 -56.92 -22.31
CA LEU A 126 -14.44 -56.75 -21.01
C LEU A 126 -15.91 -56.34 -21.18
N ARG A 127 -16.84 -57.05 -20.54
CA ARG A 127 -18.29 -56.81 -20.63
C ARG A 127 -18.95 -56.89 -19.26
N GLY A 128 -19.95 -56.04 -19.02
CA GLY A 128 -20.93 -56.21 -17.96
C GLY A 128 -22.06 -57.14 -18.39
N ARG A 129 -22.63 -57.91 -17.46
CA ARG A 129 -23.70 -58.89 -17.70
C ARG A 129 -25.06 -58.26 -18.09
N GLN A 130 -25.27 -56.97 -17.83
CA GLN A 130 -26.49 -56.23 -18.16
C GLN A 130 -26.20 -54.99 -19.01
N GLU A 131 -25.16 -54.21 -18.68
CA GLU A 131 -24.78 -53.01 -19.43
C GLU A 131 -23.25 -52.86 -19.52
N THR A 132 -22.75 -52.48 -20.70
CA THR A 132 -21.36 -52.04 -20.90
C THR A 132 -21.35 -50.65 -21.53
N LEU A 133 -20.73 -49.67 -20.87
CA LEU A 133 -20.55 -48.31 -21.41
C LEU A 133 -19.09 -48.07 -21.85
N LEU A 134 -18.92 -47.50 -23.04
CA LEU A 134 -17.65 -46.96 -23.52
C LEU A 134 -17.77 -45.44 -23.62
N LEU A 135 -16.96 -44.69 -22.87
CA LEU A 135 -17.05 -43.22 -22.80
C LEU A 135 -15.82 -42.61 -23.46
N GLY A 136 -15.98 -41.57 -24.28
CA GLY A 136 -14.83 -40.91 -24.89
C GLY A 136 -15.16 -39.82 -25.91
N ALA A 137 -14.16 -39.50 -26.73
CA ALA A 137 -14.24 -38.51 -27.80
C ALA A 137 -15.07 -38.99 -29.01
N GLY A 138 -15.70 -38.04 -29.73
CA GLY A 138 -16.48 -38.32 -30.94
C GLY A 138 -15.69 -39.02 -32.06
N THR A 139 -14.38 -38.78 -32.11
CA THR A 139 -13.42 -39.36 -33.07
C THR A 139 -13.35 -40.89 -33.02
N MET A 140 -13.75 -41.52 -31.91
CA MET A 140 -13.76 -42.97 -31.75
C MET A 140 -14.94 -43.68 -32.43
N ARG A 141 -15.95 -42.92 -32.90
CA ARG A 141 -17.19 -43.50 -33.43
C ARG A 141 -16.96 -44.55 -34.52
N GLY A 142 -16.27 -44.19 -35.60
CA GLY A 142 -16.12 -45.06 -36.77
C GLY A 142 -15.33 -46.34 -36.49
N ILE A 143 -14.29 -46.26 -35.64
CA ILE A 143 -13.50 -47.44 -35.26
C ILE A 143 -14.24 -48.36 -34.28
N LEU A 144 -15.04 -47.80 -33.35
CA LEU A 144 -15.90 -48.61 -32.49
C LEU A 144 -17.03 -49.29 -33.28
N GLU A 145 -17.69 -48.59 -34.21
CA GLU A 145 -18.71 -49.16 -35.10
C GLU A 145 -18.14 -50.28 -36.00
N LYS A 146 -16.85 -50.18 -36.40
CA LYS A 146 -16.13 -51.19 -37.19
C LYS A 146 -15.77 -52.44 -36.38
N LEU A 147 -15.18 -52.27 -35.20
CA LEU A 147 -14.68 -53.37 -34.35
C LEU A 147 -15.80 -54.10 -33.59
N LEU A 148 -16.82 -53.37 -33.14
CA LEU A 148 -17.91 -53.86 -32.29
C LEU A 148 -19.25 -53.77 -33.04
N ARG A 149 -19.51 -54.72 -33.94
CA ARG A 149 -20.70 -54.68 -34.81
C ARG A 149 -22.00 -54.75 -34.01
N GLY A 150 -22.86 -53.77 -34.21
CA GLY A 150 -24.12 -53.63 -33.46
C GLY A 150 -23.98 -52.92 -32.11
N ILE A 151 -22.89 -52.18 -31.88
CA ILE A 151 -22.77 -51.21 -30.78
C ILE A 151 -23.83 -50.10 -30.92
N THR A 152 -24.38 -49.63 -29.80
CA THR A 152 -25.25 -48.44 -29.77
C THR A 152 -24.38 -47.20 -29.55
N VAL A 153 -24.56 -46.13 -30.34
CA VAL A 153 -23.81 -44.87 -30.19
C VAL A 153 -24.74 -43.74 -29.74
N VAL A 154 -24.36 -43.07 -28.64
CA VAL A 154 -25.08 -41.92 -28.07
C VAL A 154 -24.15 -40.71 -28.03
N THR A 155 -24.38 -39.75 -28.90
CA THR A 155 -23.60 -38.50 -28.94
C THR A 155 -24.12 -37.50 -27.89
N ARG A 156 -23.21 -36.85 -27.14
CA ARG A 156 -23.54 -35.74 -26.24
C ARG A 156 -22.82 -34.44 -26.65
N PRO A 157 -23.53 -33.32 -26.91
CA PRO A 157 -22.91 -32.02 -27.15
C PRO A 157 -22.32 -31.44 -25.86
N ARG A 158 -21.36 -30.52 -26.01
CA ARG A 158 -20.76 -29.76 -24.89
C ARG A 158 -21.81 -28.88 -24.20
N LEU A 159 -21.65 -28.68 -22.89
CA LEU A 159 -22.59 -27.91 -22.06
C LEU A 159 -22.39 -26.38 -22.10
N SER A 160 -21.29 -25.90 -22.68
CA SER A 160 -20.95 -24.48 -22.82
C SER A 160 -20.12 -24.20 -24.07
N HIS A 161 -20.08 -22.94 -24.50
CA HIS A 161 -19.26 -22.50 -25.63
C HIS A 161 -17.77 -22.46 -25.28
N LEU A 162 -16.92 -22.60 -26.30
CA LEU A 162 -15.49 -22.32 -26.22
C LEU A 162 -15.15 -21.36 -27.37
N SER A 163 -14.53 -20.22 -27.07
CA SER A 163 -14.16 -19.24 -28.11
C SER A 163 -12.70 -18.82 -28.05
N TYR A 164 -12.13 -18.52 -29.22
CA TYR A 164 -10.77 -18.06 -29.36
C TYR A 164 -10.65 -16.57 -29.03
N ALA A 165 -9.70 -16.24 -28.16
CA ALA A 165 -9.45 -14.91 -27.64
C ALA A 165 -8.13 -14.30 -28.15
N GLY A 166 -7.54 -14.90 -29.19
CA GLY A 166 -6.33 -14.41 -29.85
C GLY A 166 -5.03 -14.57 -29.04
N ALA A 167 -3.99 -13.86 -29.50
CA ALA A 167 -2.70 -13.78 -28.82
C ALA A 167 -2.70 -12.71 -27.71
N LYS A 168 -2.31 -13.09 -26.50
CA LYS A 168 -2.20 -12.19 -25.35
C LYS A 168 -0.87 -12.39 -24.62
N LYS A 169 -0.13 -11.31 -24.35
CA LYS A 169 1.05 -11.34 -23.47
C LYS A 169 0.63 -11.84 -22.08
N ILE A 170 1.50 -12.58 -21.38
CA ILE A 170 1.22 -13.20 -20.06
C ILE A 170 0.61 -12.20 -19.07
N ILE A 171 1.17 -10.97 -18.98
CA ILE A 171 0.67 -9.87 -18.14
C ILE A 171 -0.82 -9.51 -18.42
N ARG A 172 -1.30 -9.70 -19.65
CA ARG A 172 -2.65 -9.37 -20.13
C ARG A 172 -3.60 -10.57 -20.20
N LEU A 173 -3.19 -11.74 -19.70
CA LEU A 173 -4.11 -12.85 -19.51
C LEU A 173 -5.15 -12.51 -18.42
N PRO A 174 -6.40 -12.99 -18.53
CA PRO A 174 -7.39 -12.82 -17.47
C PRO A 174 -6.99 -13.62 -16.23
N ASN A 175 -7.59 -13.28 -15.09
CA ASN A 175 -7.52 -14.11 -13.89
C ASN A 175 -8.15 -15.50 -14.18
N ARG A 176 -7.83 -16.51 -13.36
CA ARG A 176 -8.23 -17.92 -13.59
C ARG A 176 -7.77 -18.49 -14.93
N SER A 177 -6.61 -18.03 -15.44
CA SER A 177 -5.97 -18.62 -16.62
C SER A 177 -5.13 -19.86 -16.28
N ALA A 178 -5.25 -20.90 -17.10
CA ALA A 178 -4.27 -21.98 -17.19
C ALA A 178 -3.34 -21.76 -18.39
N ILE A 179 -2.02 -21.81 -18.18
CA ILE A 179 -1.00 -21.56 -19.18
C ILE A 179 -0.23 -22.85 -19.44
N VAL A 180 -0.13 -23.26 -20.70
CA VAL A 180 0.32 -24.60 -21.08
C VAL A 180 1.61 -24.58 -21.90
N ALA A 181 2.60 -25.33 -21.43
CA ALA A 181 3.88 -25.58 -22.10
C ALA A 181 4.25 -27.08 -22.02
N PHE A 182 5.21 -27.55 -22.82
CA PHE A 182 5.51 -28.99 -22.98
C PHE A 182 6.88 -29.42 -22.44
N SER A 183 7.59 -28.54 -21.73
CA SER A 183 8.78 -28.88 -20.92
C SER A 183 8.65 -28.37 -19.48
N ALA A 184 9.34 -29.02 -18.54
CA ALA A 184 9.37 -28.58 -17.14
C ALA A 184 10.04 -27.22 -16.99
N ASP A 185 11.11 -26.96 -17.74
CA ASP A 185 11.88 -25.71 -17.71
C ASP A 185 11.01 -24.50 -18.06
N GLU A 186 10.15 -24.63 -19.08
CA GLU A 186 9.21 -23.57 -19.50
C GLU A 186 8.09 -23.39 -18.49
N VAL A 187 7.55 -24.50 -17.93
CA VAL A 187 6.58 -24.41 -16.83
C VAL A 187 7.16 -23.66 -15.63
N TYR A 188 8.41 -23.94 -15.24
CA TYR A 188 9.11 -23.23 -14.17
C TYR A 188 9.41 -21.76 -14.53
N ALA A 189 9.87 -21.48 -15.75
CA ALA A 189 10.20 -20.13 -16.21
C ALA A 189 8.96 -19.22 -16.28
N ILE A 190 7.84 -19.74 -16.78
CA ILE A 190 6.55 -19.05 -16.84
C ILE A 190 5.99 -18.86 -15.42
N ALA A 191 6.07 -19.85 -14.54
CA ALA A 191 5.60 -19.72 -13.15
C ALA A 191 6.40 -18.67 -12.36
N GLU A 192 7.72 -18.62 -12.51
CA GLU A 192 8.58 -17.59 -11.91
C GLU A 192 8.31 -16.19 -12.50
N LEU A 193 8.03 -16.07 -13.80
CA LEU A 193 7.61 -14.82 -14.42
C LEU A 193 6.28 -14.32 -13.85
N ILE A 194 5.29 -15.21 -13.68
CA ILE A 194 3.98 -14.87 -13.11
C ILE A 194 4.11 -14.48 -11.65
N ARG A 195 4.90 -15.21 -10.84
CA ARG A 195 5.19 -14.83 -9.45
C ARG A 195 5.68 -13.38 -9.35
N ARG A 196 6.66 -13.00 -10.20
CA ARG A 196 7.24 -11.65 -10.24
C ARG A 196 6.28 -10.55 -10.72
N GLN A 197 5.18 -10.90 -11.40
CA GLN A 197 4.30 -9.92 -12.08
C GLN A 197 2.85 -9.94 -11.61
N ARG A 198 2.42 -10.99 -10.90
CA ARG A 198 1.04 -11.30 -10.50
C ARG A 198 0.94 -12.01 -9.14
N GLY A 199 2.03 -12.10 -8.37
CA GLY A 199 2.04 -12.64 -7.01
C GLY A 199 2.27 -14.16 -6.91
N GLY A 200 1.72 -14.97 -7.81
CA GLY A 200 1.99 -16.40 -7.79
C GLY A 200 1.29 -17.23 -8.86
N ALA A 201 1.78 -18.46 -9.03
CA ALA A 201 1.13 -19.48 -9.85
C ALA A 201 1.24 -20.87 -9.22
N ALA A 202 0.21 -21.69 -9.42
CA ALA A 202 0.27 -23.12 -9.16
C ALA A 202 0.99 -23.84 -10.30
N VAL A 203 1.69 -24.93 -10.01
CA VAL A 203 2.45 -25.72 -10.99
C VAL A 203 1.93 -27.15 -11.05
N VAL A 204 1.50 -27.60 -12.24
CA VAL A 204 0.92 -28.94 -12.47
C VAL A 204 1.57 -29.63 -13.67
N MET A 205 2.37 -30.66 -13.42
CA MET A 205 3.06 -31.42 -14.46
C MET A 205 2.80 -32.92 -14.33
N GLY A 206 2.91 -33.66 -15.43
CA GLY A 206 2.68 -35.11 -15.46
C GLY A 206 3.57 -35.92 -14.49
N ALA A 207 4.77 -35.42 -14.19
CA ALA A 207 5.74 -36.05 -13.28
C ALA A 207 5.43 -35.89 -11.78
N LEU A 208 4.66 -34.86 -11.38
CA LEU A 208 4.35 -34.62 -9.97
C LEU A 208 3.50 -35.77 -9.38
N SER A 209 3.74 -36.15 -8.12
CA SER A 209 2.93 -37.17 -7.44
C SER A 209 1.45 -36.75 -7.39
N PRO A 210 0.51 -37.71 -7.22
CA PRO A 210 -0.91 -37.38 -7.04
C PRO A 210 -1.16 -36.38 -5.90
N ARG A 211 -0.39 -36.49 -4.80
CA ARG A 211 -0.49 -35.63 -3.62
C ARG A 211 -0.01 -34.20 -3.89
N THR A 212 1.23 -34.04 -4.39
CA THR A 212 1.77 -32.72 -4.76
C THR A 212 0.87 -32.02 -5.78
N ARG A 213 0.37 -32.78 -6.78
CA ARG A 213 -0.50 -32.25 -7.84
C ARG A 213 -1.84 -31.77 -7.30
N ASN A 214 -2.47 -32.54 -6.42
CA ASN A 214 -3.73 -32.13 -5.77
C ASN A 214 -3.53 -30.88 -4.92
N ALA A 215 -2.48 -30.80 -4.09
CA ALA A 215 -2.22 -29.62 -3.26
C ALA A 215 -1.88 -28.36 -4.08
N GLN A 216 -1.24 -28.51 -5.26
CA GLN A 216 -1.06 -27.38 -6.21
C GLN A 216 -2.38 -26.98 -6.89
N VAL A 217 -3.26 -27.93 -7.21
CA VAL A 217 -4.61 -27.65 -7.74
C VAL A 217 -5.50 -26.99 -6.69
N GLU A 218 -5.40 -27.40 -5.43
CA GLU A 218 -6.14 -26.85 -4.29
C GLU A 218 -5.81 -25.36 -4.09
N LEU A 219 -4.53 -24.99 -4.16
CA LEU A 219 -4.05 -23.60 -4.11
C LEU A 219 -4.65 -22.70 -5.23
N TYR A 220 -4.92 -23.26 -6.40
CA TYR A 220 -5.59 -22.56 -7.50
C TYR A 220 -7.12 -22.54 -7.31
N GLN A 221 -7.71 -23.65 -6.84
CA GLN A 221 -9.14 -23.78 -6.56
C GLN A 221 -9.58 -22.79 -5.46
N SER A 222 -8.81 -22.68 -4.37
CA SER A 222 -9.04 -21.78 -3.22
C SER A 222 -8.97 -20.29 -3.58
N GLY A 223 -8.34 -19.95 -4.71
CA GLY A 223 -8.09 -18.56 -5.12
C GLY A 223 -6.83 -17.94 -4.52
N ASP A 224 -6.01 -18.72 -3.79
CA ASP A 224 -4.71 -18.26 -3.29
C ASP A 224 -3.74 -17.92 -4.45
N VAL A 225 -3.90 -18.57 -5.62
CA VAL A 225 -3.28 -18.13 -6.89
C VAL A 225 -4.29 -18.07 -8.03
N ASP A 226 -4.22 -17.00 -8.83
CA ASP A 226 -5.10 -16.80 -10.00
C ASP A 226 -4.66 -17.54 -11.26
N PHE A 227 -3.44 -18.08 -11.26
CA PHE A 227 -2.79 -18.66 -12.44
C PHE A 227 -2.33 -20.08 -12.17
N LEU A 228 -2.52 -20.94 -13.16
CA LEU A 228 -2.03 -22.31 -13.20
C LEU A 228 -1.05 -22.43 -14.37
N VAL A 229 0.17 -22.90 -14.15
CA VAL A 229 1.12 -23.25 -15.22
C VAL A 229 1.27 -24.76 -15.27
N ALA A 230 1.13 -25.34 -16.45
CA ALA A 230 1.02 -26.78 -16.57
C ALA A 230 1.53 -27.36 -17.89
N THR A 231 1.65 -28.69 -17.92
CA THR A 231 1.72 -29.46 -19.18
C THR A 231 0.34 -29.94 -19.63
N ASP A 232 0.29 -30.57 -20.80
CA ASP A 232 -0.81 -31.41 -21.30
C ASP A 232 -1.48 -32.34 -20.25
N ALA A 233 -0.81 -32.63 -19.14
CA ALA A 233 -1.36 -33.33 -17.98
C ALA A 233 -2.64 -32.69 -17.40
N ILE A 234 -2.94 -31.40 -17.62
CA ILE A 234 -4.26 -30.84 -17.26
C ILE A 234 -5.38 -31.21 -18.24
N GLY A 235 -5.03 -31.63 -19.46
CA GLY A 235 -5.96 -32.11 -20.48
C GLY A 235 -6.71 -33.38 -20.08
N MET A 236 -6.24 -34.10 -19.05
CA MET A 236 -6.89 -35.30 -18.51
C MET A 236 -6.85 -35.35 -16.98
N GLY A 237 -8.00 -35.65 -16.36
CA GLY A 237 -8.07 -36.15 -14.99
C GLY A 237 -7.72 -35.22 -13.84
N LEU A 238 -7.96 -33.92 -14.01
CA LEU A 238 -8.12 -32.98 -12.90
C LEU A 238 -9.45 -32.23 -13.07
N ASN A 239 -10.19 -32.07 -11.98
CA ASN A 239 -11.30 -31.13 -11.90
C ASN A 239 -10.74 -29.71 -11.67
N LEU A 240 -10.79 -28.88 -12.70
CA LEU A 240 -10.25 -27.52 -12.69
C LEU A 240 -11.34 -26.54 -13.16
N ASP A 241 -11.54 -25.46 -12.41
CA ASP A 241 -12.52 -24.42 -12.72
C ASP A 241 -11.78 -23.24 -13.39
N VAL A 242 -11.36 -23.48 -14.64
CA VAL A 242 -10.55 -22.59 -15.49
C VAL A 242 -11.44 -21.80 -16.44
N ASP A 243 -11.24 -20.48 -16.52
CA ASP A 243 -12.02 -19.61 -17.42
C ASP A 243 -11.29 -19.34 -18.75
N HIS A 244 -9.94 -19.43 -18.76
CA HIS A 244 -9.10 -19.22 -19.93
C HIS A 244 -7.94 -20.23 -20.05
N VAL A 245 -7.69 -20.78 -21.24
CA VAL A 245 -6.50 -21.61 -21.54
C VAL A 245 -5.58 -20.89 -22.53
N ALA A 246 -4.34 -20.64 -22.15
CA ALA A 246 -3.34 -19.97 -22.97
C ALA A 246 -2.17 -20.91 -23.31
N PHE A 247 -1.99 -21.22 -24.60
CA PHE A 247 -0.85 -22.01 -25.06
C PHE A 247 0.41 -21.13 -25.12
N ALA A 248 1.41 -21.44 -24.29
CA ALA A 248 2.73 -20.80 -24.30
C ALA A 248 3.73 -21.49 -25.25
N GLN A 249 3.37 -22.66 -25.77
CA GLN A 249 4.02 -23.37 -26.87
C GLN A 249 2.95 -24.00 -27.77
N ASN A 250 3.23 -24.17 -29.07
CA ASN A 250 2.36 -24.89 -30.03
C ASN A 250 2.98 -26.21 -30.55
N ARG A 251 4.22 -26.51 -30.14
CA ARG A 251 4.96 -27.72 -30.51
C ARG A 251 5.33 -28.53 -29.27
N LYS A 252 5.31 -29.86 -29.39
CA LYS A 252 5.74 -30.80 -28.34
C LYS A 252 6.66 -31.88 -28.90
N PHE A 253 7.45 -32.48 -28.02
CA PHE A 253 8.17 -33.71 -28.32
C PHE A 253 7.21 -34.91 -28.21
N ASP A 254 7.18 -35.79 -29.19
CA ASP A 254 6.30 -36.98 -29.23
C ASP A 254 7.00 -38.31 -28.89
N GLY A 255 8.24 -38.23 -28.39
CA GLY A 255 9.13 -39.38 -28.16
C GLY A 255 10.17 -39.55 -29.27
N TYR A 256 9.92 -39.01 -30.47
CA TYR A 256 10.82 -39.11 -31.63
C TYR A 256 11.23 -37.74 -32.18
N GLN A 257 10.30 -36.79 -32.26
CA GLN A 257 10.55 -35.47 -32.86
C GLN A 257 9.71 -34.35 -32.23
N PHE A 258 10.11 -33.10 -32.47
CA PHE A 258 9.32 -31.91 -32.12
C PHE A 258 8.34 -31.56 -33.23
N ARG A 259 7.07 -31.91 -33.05
CA ARG A 259 5.97 -31.60 -33.98
C ARG A 259 4.96 -30.62 -33.39
N ASP A 260 4.16 -30.02 -34.24
CA ASP A 260 3.00 -29.21 -33.81
C ASP A 260 1.91 -30.08 -33.16
N LEU A 261 1.07 -29.45 -32.34
CA LEU A 261 -0.10 -30.07 -31.73
C LEU A 261 -1.17 -30.37 -32.78
N THR A 262 -1.76 -31.55 -32.71
CA THR A 262 -2.95 -31.87 -33.53
C THR A 262 -4.19 -31.11 -33.02
N PRO A 263 -5.21 -30.86 -33.88
CA PRO A 263 -6.47 -30.24 -33.45
C PRO A 263 -7.12 -30.93 -32.25
N ALA A 264 -7.00 -32.27 -32.15
CA ALA A 264 -7.50 -33.05 -31.02
C ALA A 264 -6.73 -32.79 -29.71
N GLU A 265 -5.40 -32.62 -29.77
CA GLU A 265 -4.58 -32.30 -28.60
C GLU A 265 -4.86 -30.86 -28.11
N VAL A 266 -4.95 -29.90 -29.05
CA VAL A 266 -5.38 -28.52 -28.73
C VAL A 266 -6.79 -28.53 -28.12
N GLY A 267 -7.74 -29.26 -28.73
CA GLY A 267 -9.11 -29.38 -28.28
C GLY A 267 -9.30 -30.03 -26.91
N GLN A 268 -8.49 -31.05 -26.56
CA GLN A 268 -8.53 -31.71 -25.25
C GLN A 268 -8.03 -30.79 -24.12
N VAL A 269 -7.07 -29.90 -24.42
CA VAL A 269 -6.50 -28.94 -23.47
C VAL A 269 -7.32 -27.65 -23.40
N ALA A 270 -7.67 -27.03 -24.53
CA ALA A 270 -8.56 -25.87 -24.60
C ALA A 270 -9.98 -26.20 -24.07
N GLY A 271 -10.41 -27.45 -24.25
CA GLY A 271 -11.62 -28.02 -23.66
C GLY A 271 -11.64 -28.13 -22.13
N ARG A 272 -10.61 -27.61 -21.43
CA ARG A 272 -10.60 -27.40 -19.98
C ARG A 272 -11.05 -25.99 -19.56
N ALA A 273 -11.05 -25.02 -20.47
CA ALA A 273 -11.64 -23.70 -20.23
C ALA A 273 -13.17 -23.78 -20.32
N GLY A 274 -13.89 -23.21 -19.35
CA GLY A 274 -15.36 -23.23 -19.27
C GLY A 274 -15.90 -24.58 -18.79
N ARG A 275 -16.77 -24.55 -17.78
CA ARG A 275 -17.25 -25.74 -17.06
C ARG A 275 -18.74 -25.64 -16.75
N HIS A 276 -19.45 -26.77 -16.85
CA HIS A 276 -20.92 -26.82 -16.83
C HIS A 276 -21.50 -25.83 -17.84
N LEU A 277 -22.29 -24.85 -17.40
CA LEU A 277 -22.91 -23.80 -18.22
C LEU A 277 -22.06 -22.52 -18.36
N ARG A 278 -20.83 -22.49 -17.84
CA ARG A 278 -19.91 -21.36 -18.04
C ARG A 278 -19.11 -21.55 -19.33
N ASP A 279 -19.18 -20.56 -20.20
CA ASP A 279 -18.36 -20.51 -21.42
C ASP A 279 -16.87 -20.37 -21.07
N GLY A 280 -16.03 -20.93 -21.94
CA GLY A 280 -14.58 -20.87 -21.81
C GLY A 280 -13.95 -20.09 -22.94
N THR A 281 -12.72 -19.60 -22.73
CA THR A 281 -11.93 -19.02 -23.81
C THR A 281 -10.58 -19.70 -23.93
N PHE A 282 -10.00 -19.72 -25.13
CA PHE A 282 -8.64 -20.18 -25.36
C PHE A 282 -7.83 -19.18 -26.20
N GLY A 283 -6.51 -19.26 -26.15
CA GLY A 283 -5.63 -18.30 -26.82
C GLY A 283 -4.17 -18.75 -26.81
N VAL A 284 -3.28 -17.87 -27.29
CA VAL A 284 -1.83 -18.10 -27.28
C VAL A 284 -1.10 -17.02 -26.49
N THR A 285 0.07 -17.35 -25.95
CA THR A 285 0.89 -16.44 -25.15
C THR A 285 2.40 -16.66 -25.37
N GLY A 286 3.25 -15.93 -24.65
CA GLY A 286 4.69 -15.98 -24.80
C GLY A 286 5.15 -15.46 -26.17
N GLN A 287 5.82 -16.33 -26.95
CA GLN A 287 6.30 -16.05 -28.30
C GLN A 287 5.54 -16.85 -29.40
N VAL A 288 4.46 -17.54 -29.03
CA VAL A 288 3.66 -18.34 -29.98
C VAL A 288 2.89 -17.42 -30.91
N GLN A 289 2.91 -17.72 -32.20
CA GLN A 289 2.09 -17.02 -33.21
C GLN A 289 0.60 -17.33 -33.00
N PRO A 290 -0.33 -16.47 -33.46
CA PRO A 290 -1.75 -16.83 -33.50
C PRO A 290 -1.98 -18.20 -34.15
N LEU A 291 -2.95 -18.96 -33.66
CA LEU A 291 -3.40 -20.20 -34.30
C LEU A 291 -4.08 -19.87 -35.64
N ASP A 292 -3.89 -20.73 -36.63
CA ASP A 292 -4.55 -20.62 -37.95
C ASP A 292 -6.08 -20.73 -37.83
N ASP A 293 -6.82 -20.00 -38.67
CA ASP A 293 -8.27 -19.93 -38.59
C ASP A 293 -8.96 -21.31 -38.73
N GLU A 294 -8.42 -22.23 -39.56
CA GLU A 294 -8.92 -23.62 -39.65
C GLU A 294 -8.74 -24.38 -38.32
N LEU A 295 -7.60 -24.22 -37.66
CA LEU A 295 -7.32 -24.86 -36.37
C LEU A 295 -8.24 -24.29 -35.28
N VAL A 296 -8.54 -22.98 -35.32
CA VAL A 296 -9.51 -22.33 -34.43
C VAL A 296 -10.91 -22.88 -34.67
N GLU A 297 -11.43 -22.84 -35.90
CA GLU A 297 -12.77 -23.33 -36.25
C GLU A 297 -12.95 -24.79 -35.82
N ARG A 298 -11.95 -25.64 -36.09
CA ARG A 298 -12.00 -27.07 -35.73
C ARG A 298 -11.96 -27.31 -34.22
N VAL A 299 -11.34 -26.43 -33.43
CA VAL A 299 -11.35 -26.52 -31.96
C VAL A 299 -12.67 -26.01 -31.37
N GLU A 300 -13.23 -24.92 -31.89
CA GLU A 300 -14.53 -24.38 -31.46
C GLU A 300 -15.70 -25.33 -31.82
N ALA A 301 -15.72 -25.83 -33.07
CA ALA A 301 -16.72 -26.78 -33.55
C ALA A 301 -16.51 -28.23 -33.04
N HIS A 302 -15.41 -28.50 -32.34
CA HIS A 302 -14.97 -29.85 -31.92
C HIS A 302 -14.84 -30.86 -33.08
N ALA A 303 -14.42 -30.37 -34.26
CA ALA A 303 -14.32 -31.11 -35.52
C ALA A 303 -12.92 -31.72 -35.74
N PHE A 304 -12.68 -32.85 -35.07
CA PHE A 304 -11.39 -33.55 -35.08
C PHE A 304 -11.41 -34.81 -35.96
N ASP A 305 -10.24 -35.21 -36.46
CA ASP A 305 -10.09 -36.37 -37.34
C ASP A 305 -10.48 -37.69 -36.63
N PRO A 306 -11.20 -38.61 -37.31
CA PRO A 306 -11.59 -39.88 -36.73
C PRO A 306 -10.37 -40.78 -36.49
N VAL A 307 -10.37 -41.50 -35.36
CA VAL A 307 -9.34 -42.50 -35.05
C VAL A 307 -9.49 -43.67 -36.03
N LYS A 308 -8.45 -43.95 -36.81
CA LYS A 308 -8.48 -44.98 -37.88
C LYS A 308 -7.98 -46.35 -37.43
N VAL A 309 -7.07 -46.38 -36.46
CA VAL A 309 -6.47 -47.60 -35.90
C VAL A 309 -6.29 -47.47 -34.39
N LEU A 310 -6.39 -48.59 -33.67
CA LEU A 310 -6.07 -48.70 -32.24
C LEU A 310 -4.79 -49.52 -32.04
N GLN A 311 -3.98 -49.20 -31.03
CA GLN A 311 -2.83 -50.03 -30.67
C GLN A 311 -3.31 -51.35 -30.08
N TRP A 312 -2.67 -52.46 -30.45
CA TRP A 312 -3.06 -53.79 -30.00
C TRP A 312 -1.83 -54.66 -29.69
N ARG A 313 -1.99 -55.52 -28.68
CA ARG A 313 -1.04 -56.55 -28.28
C ARG A 313 -1.85 -57.80 -27.95
N THR A 314 -1.26 -58.99 -28.11
CA THR A 314 -1.96 -60.23 -27.74
C THR A 314 -2.41 -60.21 -26.28
N GLY A 315 -3.62 -60.72 -26.01
CA GLY A 315 -4.08 -61.05 -24.66
C GLY A 315 -3.64 -62.44 -24.20
N ARG A 316 -3.15 -63.29 -25.11
CA ARG A 316 -2.70 -64.67 -24.87
C ARG A 316 -1.17 -64.71 -25.01
N PHE A 317 -0.47 -65.03 -23.93
CA PHE A 317 0.97 -65.24 -23.92
C PHE A 317 1.26 -66.74 -23.87
N ASP A 318 2.36 -67.17 -24.48
CA ASP A 318 2.87 -68.53 -24.32
C ASP A 318 4.08 -68.50 -23.39
N PHE A 319 4.06 -69.28 -22.31
CA PHE A 319 5.14 -69.36 -21.33
C PHE A 319 5.96 -70.65 -21.45
N SER A 320 5.75 -71.48 -22.48
CA SER A 320 6.47 -72.74 -22.68
C SER A 320 7.99 -72.56 -22.81
N SER A 321 8.44 -71.52 -23.49
CA SER A 321 9.83 -71.03 -23.44
C SER A 321 9.89 -69.50 -23.55
N LEU A 322 11.05 -68.93 -23.21
CA LEU A 322 11.31 -67.50 -23.38
C LEU A 322 11.24 -67.05 -24.86
N SER A 323 11.53 -67.95 -25.80
CA SER A 323 11.39 -67.72 -27.24
C SER A 323 9.91 -67.67 -27.66
N ASP A 324 9.08 -68.56 -27.10
CA ASP A 324 7.65 -68.64 -27.39
C ASP A 324 6.89 -67.45 -26.77
N LEU A 325 7.30 -66.97 -25.59
CA LEU A 325 6.81 -65.72 -25.02
C LEU A 325 7.07 -64.54 -25.96
N ARG A 326 8.33 -64.38 -26.41
CA ARG A 326 8.71 -63.32 -27.36
C ARG A 326 7.98 -63.45 -28.69
N TYR A 327 7.78 -64.66 -29.20
CA TYR A 327 6.99 -64.91 -30.40
C TYR A 327 5.51 -64.53 -30.22
N SER A 328 4.93 -64.83 -29.04
CA SER A 328 3.55 -64.45 -28.72
C SER A 328 3.36 -62.93 -28.68
N LEU A 329 4.30 -62.17 -28.11
CA LEU A 329 4.27 -60.70 -28.10
C LEU A 329 4.31 -60.11 -29.52
N GLU A 330 5.03 -60.76 -30.44
CA GLU A 330 5.14 -60.38 -31.85
C GLU A 330 3.96 -60.83 -32.75
N THR A 331 2.88 -61.38 -32.17
CA THR A 331 1.68 -61.81 -32.91
C THR A 331 1.11 -60.67 -33.77
N PRO A 332 0.82 -60.89 -35.08
CA PRO A 332 0.22 -59.89 -35.94
C PRO A 332 -1.24 -59.60 -35.57
N THR A 333 -1.74 -58.42 -35.94
CA THR A 333 -3.11 -57.99 -35.62
C THR A 333 -4.19 -58.82 -36.35
N PRO A 334 -5.19 -59.36 -35.64
CA PRO A 334 -6.20 -60.26 -36.22
C PRO A 334 -7.38 -59.56 -36.90
N ILE A 335 -7.54 -58.24 -36.72
CA ILE A 335 -8.72 -57.47 -37.16
C ILE A 335 -8.29 -56.16 -37.80
N GLU A 336 -8.91 -55.81 -38.93
CA GLU A 336 -8.67 -54.57 -39.66
C GLU A 336 -9.13 -53.34 -38.86
N GLY A 337 -8.23 -52.38 -38.62
CA GLY A 337 -8.44 -51.27 -37.68
C GLY A 337 -7.70 -51.44 -36.34
N LEU A 338 -6.98 -52.54 -36.16
CA LEU A 338 -5.94 -52.68 -35.14
C LEU A 338 -4.56 -52.54 -35.79
N THR A 339 -3.60 -51.95 -35.07
CA THR A 339 -2.18 -51.98 -35.42
C THR A 339 -1.39 -52.61 -34.27
N LYS A 340 -0.30 -53.32 -34.56
CA LYS A 340 0.58 -53.84 -33.50
C LYS A 340 1.14 -52.64 -32.73
N ALA A 341 1.05 -52.68 -31.41
CA ALA A 341 1.66 -51.67 -30.55
C ALA A 341 3.19 -51.64 -30.75
N LEU A 342 3.79 -50.49 -30.45
CA LEU A 342 5.24 -50.40 -30.31
C LEU A 342 5.69 -51.18 -29.06
N PRO A 343 6.93 -51.69 -29.00
CA PRO A 343 7.45 -52.36 -27.81
C PRO A 343 7.37 -51.43 -26.58
N ALA A 344 6.45 -51.71 -25.67
CA ALA A 344 6.30 -50.97 -24.41
C ALA A 344 7.42 -51.32 -23.42
N VAL A 345 7.51 -50.61 -22.30
CA VAL A 345 8.60 -50.75 -21.31
C VAL A 345 8.76 -52.19 -20.82
N ASP A 346 7.66 -52.94 -20.68
CA ASP A 346 7.67 -54.35 -20.28
C ASP A 346 8.28 -55.28 -21.34
N GLN A 347 7.96 -55.07 -22.62
CA GLN A 347 8.59 -55.79 -23.73
C GLN A 347 10.06 -55.39 -23.90
N GLN A 348 10.41 -54.10 -23.76
CA GLN A 348 11.80 -53.64 -23.84
C GLN A 348 12.67 -54.24 -22.71
N ALA A 349 12.13 -54.32 -21.49
CA ALA A 349 12.76 -55.00 -20.38
C ALA A 349 12.98 -56.50 -20.69
N LEU A 350 11.94 -57.21 -21.14
CA LEU A 350 12.04 -58.62 -21.54
C LEU A 350 13.07 -58.84 -22.67
N GLU A 351 13.12 -57.95 -23.66
CA GLU A 351 14.07 -58.03 -24.77
C GLU A 351 15.52 -57.82 -24.31
N ASN A 352 15.78 -56.98 -23.32
CA ASN A 352 17.09 -56.83 -22.70
C ASN A 352 17.45 -58.04 -21.81
N LEU A 353 16.54 -58.42 -20.92
CA LEU A 353 16.71 -59.57 -20.02
C LEU A 353 16.90 -60.88 -20.80
N SER A 354 16.25 -61.07 -21.95
CA SER A 354 16.43 -62.26 -22.80
C SER A 354 17.82 -62.41 -23.46
N LYS A 355 18.74 -61.47 -23.21
CA LYS A 355 20.16 -61.50 -23.61
C LYS A 355 21.09 -61.76 -22.41
N ASP A 356 20.59 -61.70 -21.17
CA ASP A 356 21.34 -61.95 -19.94
C ASP A 356 21.40 -63.46 -19.66
N GLU A 357 22.62 -64.01 -19.62
CA GLU A 357 22.82 -65.44 -19.38
C GLU A 357 22.28 -65.91 -18.02
N ASP A 358 22.32 -65.07 -16.97
CA ASP A 358 21.88 -65.50 -15.64
C ASP A 358 20.36 -65.58 -15.54
N ILE A 359 19.61 -64.66 -16.16
CA ILE A 359 18.15 -64.79 -16.18
C ILE A 359 17.72 -65.93 -17.11
N VAL A 360 18.43 -66.16 -18.22
CA VAL A 360 18.18 -67.29 -19.13
C VAL A 360 18.47 -68.63 -18.45
N ARG A 361 19.53 -68.73 -17.64
CA ARG A 361 19.82 -69.89 -16.77
C ARG A 361 18.73 -70.14 -15.72
N LEU A 362 18.00 -69.10 -15.29
CA LEU A 362 16.92 -69.21 -14.29
C LEU A 362 15.54 -69.47 -14.92
N ALA A 363 15.22 -68.85 -16.07
CA ALA A 363 13.91 -68.86 -16.76
C ALA A 363 13.65 -70.16 -17.54
N THR A 364 13.85 -71.31 -16.90
CA THR A 364 13.84 -72.65 -17.51
C THR A 364 12.51 -73.40 -17.36
N THR A 365 11.51 -72.83 -16.69
CA THR A 365 10.18 -73.43 -16.51
C THR A 365 9.06 -72.41 -16.74
N PRO A 366 7.85 -72.82 -17.17
CA PRO A 366 6.79 -71.88 -17.51
C PRO A 366 6.40 -70.91 -16.39
N ALA A 367 6.30 -71.40 -15.14
CA ALA A 367 6.01 -70.55 -13.99
C ALA A 367 7.10 -69.50 -13.71
N ARG A 368 8.37 -69.77 -14.07
CA ARG A 368 9.46 -68.79 -13.98
C ARG A 368 9.47 -67.81 -15.14
N ILE A 369 9.06 -68.23 -16.33
CA ILE A 369 8.93 -67.35 -17.51
C ILE A 369 7.72 -66.42 -17.33
N GLU A 370 6.62 -66.91 -16.75
CA GLU A 370 5.47 -66.10 -16.31
C GLU A 370 5.88 -65.11 -15.21
N LEU A 371 6.64 -65.55 -14.19
CA LEU A 371 7.19 -64.66 -13.17
C LEU A 371 8.14 -63.60 -13.74
N LEU A 372 9.00 -63.96 -14.71
CA LEU A 372 9.87 -63.00 -15.41
C LEU A 372 9.03 -61.95 -16.16
N TRP A 373 7.94 -62.37 -16.81
CA TRP A 373 7.02 -61.43 -17.46
C TRP A 373 6.32 -60.51 -16.45
N ASP A 374 5.89 -61.05 -15.30
CA ASP A 374 5.32 -60.27 -14.22
C ASP A 374 6.33 -59.33 -13.54
N THR A 375 7.64 -59.62 -13.55
CA THR A 375 8.67 -58.65 -13.12
C THR A 375 8.97 -57.62 -14.20
N CYS A 376 8.91 -57.97 -15.49
CA CYS A 376 9.01 -57.02 -16.60
C CYS A 376 7.91 -55.96 -16.58
N ALA A 377 6.74 -56.26 -16.02
CA ALA A 377 5.64 -55.30 -15.80
C ALA A 377 5.92 -54.20 -14.74
N LEU A 378 7.14 -54.11 -14.20
CA LEU A 378 7.58 -53.02 -13.32
C LEU A 378 7.64 -51.68 -14.07
N PRO A 379 6.87 -50.63 -13.69
CA PRO A 379 6.90 -49.34 -14.39
C PRO A 379 8.20 -48.58 -14.14
N ASP A 380 8.78 -48.01 -15.19
CA ASP A 380 9.87 -47.04 -15.05
C ASP A 380 9.31 -45.64 -14.73
N TYR A 381 9.09 -45.38 -13.45
CA TYR A 381 8.76 -44.03 -12.97
C TYR A 381 9.92 -43.04 -13.08
N ARG A 382 11.16 -43.50 -13.21
CA ARG A 382 12.39 -42.70 -13.16
C ARG A 382 12.85 -42.22 -14.54
N LYS A 383 12.39 -42.88 -15.62
CA LYS A 383 12.76 -42.62 -17.03
C LYS A 383 14.28 -42.74 -17.25
N ILE A 384 14.84 -43.85 -16.77
CA ILE A 384 16.26 -44.20 -16.90
C ILE A 384 16.53 -44.92 -18.23
N ALA A 385 17.79 -45.27 -18.50
CA ALA A 385 18.12 -46.03 -19.70
C ALA A 385 17.46 -47.43 -19.64
N PRO A 386 16.90 -47.98 -20.74
CA PRO A 386 16.22 -49.29 -20.72
C PRO A 386 17.08 -50.48 -20.27
N ALA A 387 18.42 -50.36 -20.29
CA ALA A 387 19.33 -51.31 -19.66
C ALA A 387 19.31 -51.19 -18.13
N GLN A 388 19.42 -49.97 -17.58
CA GLN A 388 19.39 -49.72 -16.14
C GLN A 388 18.05 -50.07 -15.48
N HIS A 389 16.93 -49.98 -16.23
CA HIS A 389 15.64 -50.50 -15.76
C HIS A 389 15.61 -52.04 -15.76
N ALA A 390 16.18 -52.67 -16.79
CA ALA A 390 16.35 -54.12 -16.84
C ALA A 390 17.22 -54.62 -15.66
N ASP A 391 18.31 -53.94 -15.29
CA ASP A 391 19.18 -54.32 -14.14
C ASP A 391 18.41 -54.41 -12.80
N ILE A 392 17.46 -53.51 -12.58
CA ILE A 392 16.58 -53.52 -11.39
C ILE A 392 15.62 -54.72 -11.45
N ILE A 393 15.01 -54.97 -12.62
CA ILE A 393 14.10 -56.10 -12.84
C ILE A 393 14.84 -57.44 -12.73
N ALA A 394 16.08 -57.52 -13.23
CA ALA A 394 16.98 -58.65 -13.10
C ALA A 394 17.23 -58.98 -11.62
N THR A 395 17.58 -57.97 -10.82
CA THR A 395 17.83 -58.14 -9.38
C THR A 395 16.58 -58.68 -8.66
N ILE A 396 15.42 -58.06 -8.88
CA ILE A 396 14.13 -58.48 -8.30
C ILE A 396 13.78 -59.92 -8.72
N TYR A 397 13.91 -60.26 -10.00
CA TYR A 397 13.62 -61.61 -10.51
C TYR A 397 14.58 -62.66 -9.97
N GLN A 398 15.89 -62.37 -9.89
CA GLN A 398 16.88 -63.28 -9.32
C GLN A 398 16.57 -63.60 -7.85
N ASP A 399 16.18 -62.62 -7.05
CA ASP A 399 15.79 -62.83 -5.65
C ASP A 399 14.49 -63.63 -5.52
N LEU A 400 13.44 -63.27 -6.27
CA LEU A 400 12.16 -64.00 -6.27
C LEU A 400 12.34 -65.48 -6.64
N VAL A 401 13.23 -65.80 -7.61
CA VAL A 401 13.51 -67.18 -8.02
C VAL A 401 14.43 -67.94 -7.06
N ARG A 402 15.36 -67.26 -6.37
CA ARG A 402 16.35 -67.90 -5.46
C ARG A 402 15.91 -67.97 -4.00
N ARG A 403 15.16 -66.98 -3.51
CA ARG A 403 14.76 -66.79 -2.11
C ARG A 403 13.25 -66.93 -1.88
N GLY A 404 12.44 -66.69 -2.92
CA GLY A 404 10.97 -66.63 -2.83
C GLY A 404 10.40 -65.24 -2.50
N SER A 405 11.26 -64.28 -2.15
CA SER A 405 10.93 -62.86 -1.97
C SER A 405 12.10 -61.99 -2.46
N VAL A 406 11.86 -60.71 -2.73
CA VAL A 406 12.93 -59.72 -2.92
C VAL A 406 13.76 -59.61 -1.63
N ASP A 407 15.05 -59.30 -1.75
CA ASP A 407 15.93 -59.05 -0.61
C ASP A 407 15.52 -57.78 0.18
N GLU A 408 15.22 -57.95 1.46
CA GLU A 408 14.83 -56.86 2.35
C GLU A 408 15.97 -55.90 2.70
N ASP A 409 17.23 -56.35 2.68
CA ASP A 409 18.39 -55.47 2.87
C ASP A 409 18.61 -54.58 1.63
N TYR A 410 18.45 -55.15 0.43
CA TYR A 410 18.46 -54.39 -0.82
C TYR A 410 17.31 -53.37 -0.86
N MET A 411 16.08 -53.79 -0.54
CA MET A 411 14.94 -52.88 -0.47
C MET A 411 15.14 -51.79 0.61
N SER A 412 15.69 -52.16 1.78
CA SER A 412 16.07 -51.23 2.85
C SER A 412 17.07 -50.18 2.38
N GLU A 413 18.08 -50.56 1.60
CA GLU A 413 19.05 -49.61 1.06
C GLU A 413 18.42 -48.70 0.00
N GLN A 414 17.64 -49.24 -0.95
CA GLN A 414 17.05 -48.47 -2.04
C GLN A 414 15.99 -47.46 -1.55
N VAL A 415 15.22 -47.83 -0.53
CA VAL A 415 14.28 -46.94 0.18
C VAL A 415 15.04 -45.87 0.97
N ARG A 416 16.10 -46.24 1.71
CA ARG A 416 16.95 -45.29 2.47
C ARG A 416 17.65 -44.27 1.58
N ARG A 417 18.05 -44.65 0.36
CA ARG A 417 18.59 -43.74 -0.67
C ARG A 417 17.55 -42.72 -1.18
N ALA A 418 16.25 -43.01 -1.06
CA ALA A 418 15.16 -42.11 -1.43
C ALA A 418 14.65 -41.25 -0.26
N ASP A 419 14.76 -41.70 1.00
CA ASP A 419 14.25 -41.00 2.18
C ASP A 419 15.14 -39.83 2.63
N SER A 420 15.06 -38.71 1.88
CA SER A 420 15.55 -37.41 2.32
C SER A 420 14.74 -36.28 1.68
N THR A 421 14.33 -35.30 2.48
CA THR A 421 13.60 -34.09 2.06
C THR A 421 14.52 -32.91 1.69
N GLU A 422 15.84 -33.13 1.64
CA GLU A 422 16.83 -32.10 1.32
C GLU A 422 17.05 -31.92 -0.19
N GLY A 423 17.52 -30.75 -0.61
CA GLY A 423 17.79 -30.43 -2.02
C GLY A 423 16.69 -29.60 -2.69
N GLU A 424 16.70 -29.61 -4.02
CA GLU A 424 15.79 -28.81 -4.85
C GLU A 424 14.61 -29.62 -5.41
N ILE A 425 13.72 -28.93 -6.14
CA ILE A 425 12.47 -29.47 -6.69
C ILE A 425 12.75 -30.73 -7.53
N ASP A 426 13.76 -30.70 -8.40
CA ASP A 426 14.06 -31.81 -9.29
C ASP A 426 14.75 -32.98 -8.56
N THR A 427 15.54 -32.69 -7.51
CA THR A 427 16.08 -33.70 -6.58
C THR A 427 14.96 -34.46 -5.88
N LEU A 428 13.97 -33.73 -5.36
CA LEU A 428 12.79 -34.31 -4.70
C LEU A 428 11.91 -35.06 -5.71
N SER A 429 11.73 -34.52 -6.92
CA SER A 429 10.96 -35.20 -7.98
C SER A 429 11.61 -36.53 -8.41
N HIS A 430 12.94 -36.61 -8.49
CA HIS A 430 13.63 -37.89 -8.74
C HIS A 430 13.47 -38.86 -7.55
N ARG A 431 13.55 -38.40 -6.30
CA ARG A 431 13.30 -39.26 -5.13
C ARG A 431 11.85 -39.77 -5.06
N VAL A 432 10.88 -38.94 -5.41
CA VAL A 432 9.46 -39.32 -5.57
C VAL A 432 9.29 -40.38 -6.67
N ALA A 433 9.98 -40.24 -7.80
CA ALA A 433 10.00 -41.27 -8.85
C ALA A 433 10.64 -42.58 -8.35
N GLN A 434 11.75 -42.50 -7.62
CA GLN A 434 12.47 -43.66 -7.08
C GLN A 434 11.65 -44.40 -6.02
N ILE A 435 11.01 -43.72 -5.06
CA ILE A 435 10.21 -44.40 -4.04
C ILE A 435 8.98 -45.09 -4.66
N ARG A 436 8.35 -44.52 -5.69
CA ARG A 436 7.18 -45.11 -6.35
C ARG A 436 7.46 -46.46 -7.02
N THR A 437 8.69 -46.72 -7.48
CA THR A 437 9.10 -48.07 -7.91
C THR A 437 8.99 -49.07 -6.76
N TRP A 438 9.41 -48.69 -5.55
CA TRP A 438 9.33 -49.53 -4.35
C TRP A 438 7.91 -49.60 -3.75
N THR A 439 7.12 -48.53 -3.85
CA THR A 439 5.68 -48.54 -3.54
C THR A 439 4.91 -49.49 -4.46
N PHE A 440 5.27 -49.58 -5.75
CA PHE A 440 4.68 -50.58 -6.66
C PHE A 440 5.10 -52.00 -6.26
N VAL A 441 6.40 -52.24 -6.02
CA VAL A 441 6.93 -53.54 -5.55
C VAL A 441 6.22 -54.01 -4.27
N SER A 442 6.00 -53.13 -3.29
CA SER A 442 5.34 -53.49 -2.03
C SER A 442 3.87 -53.90 -2.18
N HIS A 443 3.20 -53.47 -3.26
CA HIS A 443 1.83 -53.87 -3.60
C HIS A 443 1.74 -55.15 -4.47
N ARG A 444 2.86 -55.74 -4.93
CA ARG A 444 2.85 -56.98 -5.73
C ARG A 444 2.64 -58.20 -4.81
N PRO A 445 1.58 -59.02 -5.01
CA PRO A 445 1.28 -60.15 -4.14
C PRO A 445 2.42 -61.17 -4.12
N GLY A 446 2.87 -61.56 -2.92
CA GLY A 446 3.90 -62.59 -2.73
C GLY A 446 5.32 -62.18 -3.10
N TRP A 447 5.60 -60.89 -3.38
CA TRP A 447 6.97 -60.46 -3.71
C TRP A 447 7.83 -60.13 -2.47
N LEU A 448 7.23 -59.82 -1.32
CA LEU A 448 7.91 -59.44 -0.08
C LEU A 448 7.51 -60.37 1.09
N ALA A 449 8.39 -60.50 2.07
CA ALA A 449 8.13 -61.28 3.29
C ALA A 449 7.13 -60.56 4.21
N ASP A 450 7.36 -59.28 4.54
CA ASP A 450 6.36 -58.40 5.17
C ASP A 450 5.88 -57.31 4.20
N PRO A 451 4.88 -57.59 3.35
CA PRO A 451 4.34 -56.58 2.44
C PRO A 451 3.64 -55.43 3.19
N THR A 452 3.19 -55.62 4.43
CA THR A 452 2.44 -54.60 5.19
C THR A 452 3.37 -53.49 5.63
N HIS A 453 4.46 -53.86 6.32
CA HIS A 453 5.51 -52.92 6.75
C HIS A 453 6.06 -52.11 5.57
N TRP A 454 6.37 -52.77 4.45
CA TRP A 454 6.91 -52.08 3.28
C TRP A 454 5.87 -51.21 2.56
N GLN A 455 4.58 -51.56 2.55
CA GLN A 455 3.51 -50.69 2.01
C GLN A 455 3.36 -49.41 2.83
N GLU A 456 3.29 -49.52 4.16
CA GLU A 456 3.18 -48.37 5.06
C GLU A 456 4.41 -47.46 4.95
N LYS A 457 5.60 -48.03 5.09
CA LYS A 457 6.89 -47.32 5.05
C LYS A 457 7.18 -46.63 3.71
N THR A 458 6.93 -47.29 2.58
CA THR A 458 7.13 -46.66 1.25
C THR A 458 6.12 -45.53 1.01
N ARG A 459 4.88 -45.69 1.47
CA ARG A 459 3.85 -44.64 1.40
C ARG A 459 4.17 -43.44 2.28
N GLU A 460 4.60 -43.63 3.53
CA GLU A 460 5.01 -42.52 4.40
C GLU A 460 6.11 -41.67 3.76
N ILE A 461 7.07 -42.32 3.09
CA ILE A 461 8.17 -41.65 2.40
C ILE A 461 7.67 -40.95 1.14
N GLU A 462 6.79 -41.56 0.33
CA GLU A 462 6.16 -40.88 -0.82
C GLU A 462 5.34 -39.65 -0.38
N ASP A 463 4.56 -39.75 0.70
CA ASP A 463 3.78 -38.65 1.26
C ASP A 463 4.70 -37.51 1.76
N ARG A 464 5.72 -37.85 2.57
CA ARG A 464 6.70 -36.89 3.12
C ARG A 464 7.50 -36.16 2.03
N LEU A 465 7.94 -36.88 1.00
CA LEU A 465 8.63 -36.30 -0.16
C LEU A 465 7.68 -35.44 -1.01
N SER A 466 6.42 -35.85 -1.16
CA SER A 466 5.40 -35.11 -1.91
C SER A 466 5.03 -33.77 -1.26
N ASP A 467 4.96 -33.75 0.07
CA ASP A 467 4.67 -32.53 0.83
C ASP A 467 5.89 -31.59 0.84
N ALA A 468 7.11 -32.13 1.00
CA ALA A 468 8.35 -31.35 0.83
C ALA A 468 8.46 -30.76 -0.60
N LEU A 469 8.09 -31.52 -1.63
CA LEU A 469 8.03 -31.05 -3.02
C LEU A 469 6.99 -29.96 -3.22
N HIS A 470 5.78 -30.12 -2.64
CA HIS A 470 4.76 -29.07 -2.65
C HIS A 470 5.26 -27.80 -1.96
N GLU A 471 5.90 -27.91 -0.79
CA GLU A 471 6.48 -26.76 -0.09
C GLU A 471 7.53 -26.04 -0.94
N ARG A 472 8.43 -26.77 -1.61
CA ARG A 472 9.47 -26.17 -2.48
C ARG A 472 8.86 -25.48 -3.69
N LEU A 473 7.86 -26.08 -4.34
CA LEU A 473 7.10 -25.46 -5.42
C LEU A 473 6.42 -24.16 -4.94
N THR A 474 5.68 -24.23 -3.83
CA THR A 474 4.99 -23.07 -3.25
C THR A 474 5.97 -21.97 -2.83
N LYS A 475 7.09 -22.32 -2.18
CA LYS A 475 8.15 -21.35 -1.80
C LYS A 475 8.85 -20.70 -3.01
N ARG A 476 8.91 -21.39 -4.16
CA ARG A 476 9.54 -20.88 -5.39
C ARG A 476 8.57 -20.11 -6.30
N PHE A 477 7.30 -20.49 -6.37
CA PHE A 477 6.35 -19.97 -7.38
C PHE A 477 5.18 -19.16 -6.80
N VAL A 478 5.12 -18.98 -5.48
CA VAL A 478 4.04 -18.25 -4.79
C VAL A 478 4.64 -17.25 -3.80
N ASP A 479 4.51 -15.95 -4.06
CA ASP A 479 4.66 -14.97 -2.99
C ASP A 479 3.39 -14.99 -2.13
N ARG A 480 3.48 -15.63 -0.96
CA ARG A 480 2.39 -15.71 0.02
C ARG A 480 1.90 -14.33 0.48
N ARG A 481 2.73 -13.28 0.51
CA ARG A 481 2.33 -11.93 0.93
C ARG A 481 1.39 -11.32 -0.11
N THR A 482 1.82 -11.26 -1.37
CA THR A 482 1.02 -10.75 -2.48
C THR A 482 -0.23 -11.62 -2.73
N SER A 483 -0.11 -12.95 -2.57
CA SER A 483 -1.23 -13.89 -2.72
C SER A 483 -2.35 -13.65 -1.69
N VAL A 484 -2.00 -13.54 -0.40
CA VAL A 484 -2.98 -13.24 0.66
C VAL A 484 -3.58 -11.84 0.50
N LEU A 485 -2.78 -10.83 0.09
CA LEU A 485 -3.27 -9.49 -0.21
C LEU A 485 -4.30 -9.53 -1.36
N MET A 486 -3.96 -10.16 -2.49
CA MET A 486 -4.83 -10.31 -3.66
C MET A 486 -6.11 -11.10 -3.36
N ARG A 487 -6.07 -12.01 -2.39
CA ARG A 487 -7.24 -12.75 -1.90
C ARG A 487 -8.15 -11.86 -1.07
N ARG A 488 -7.63 -11.18 -0.03
CA ARG A 488 -8.41 -10.25 0.81
C ARG A 488 -9.03 -9.10 -0.01
N LEU A 489 -8.29 -8.57 -0.99
CA LEU A 489 -8.78 -7.57 -1.96
C LEU A 489 -9.97 -8.06 -2.81
N ARG A 490 -10.14 -9.38 -3.01
CA ARG A 490 -11.24 -9.97 -3.79
C ARG A 490 -12.39 -10.49 -2.94
N GLU A 491 -12.13 -10.85 -1.67
CA GLU A 491 -13.15 -11.31 -0.72
C GLU A 491 -14.12 -10.19 -0.28
N ASN A 492 -13.89 -8.93 -0.69
CA ASN A 492 -14.72 -7.75 -0.36
C ASN A 492 -14.92 -7.49 1.15
N ALA A 493 -14.06 -8.06 1.99
CA ALA A 493 -13.83 -7.53 3.32
C ALA A 493 -13.43 -6.05 3.19
N MET A 494 -14.00 -5.17 4.00
CA MET A 494 -13.49 -3.81 4.07
C MET A 494 -12.09 -3.88 4.66
N LEU A 495 -11.08 -3.42 3.93
CA LEU A 495 -9.72 -3.31 4.43
C LEU A 495 -9.73 -2.46 5.70
N GLU A 496 -9.49 -3.10 6.84
CA GLU A 496 -9.54 -2.40 8.13
C GLU A 496 -8.27 -1.58 8.28
N ALA A 497 -8.46 -0.26 8.17
CA ALA A 497 -7.41 0.73 8.36
C ALA A 497 -7.49 1.24 9.80
N GLU A 498 -6.60 0.73 10.65
CA GLU A 498 -6.42 1.24 12.00
C GLU A 498 -5.61 2.54 11.93
N ILE A 499 -6.07 3.58 12.65
CA ILE A 499 -5.34 4.85 12.74
C ILE A 499 -4.86 5.00 14.18
N SER A 500 -3.53 5.00 14.36
CA SER A 500 -2.92 5.04 15.69
C SER A 500 -3.23 6.37 16.40
N PRO A 501 -3.17 6.42 17.74
CA PRO A 501 -3.26 7.68 18.48
C PRO A 501 -2.16 8.70 18.10
N ALA A 502 -1.01 8.24 17.57
CA ALA A 502 0.08 9.07 17.05
C ALA A 502 -0.11 9.49 15.58
N GLY A 503 -1.17 9.01 14.92
CA GLY A 503 -1.55 9.37 13.56
C GLY A 503 -1.07 8.42 12.46
N ASP A 504 -0.39 7.31 12.78
CA ASP A 504 -0.01 6.31 11.78
C ASP A 504 -1.27 5.68 11.15
N VAL A 505 -1.35 5.65 9.83
CA VAL A 505 -2.44 5.00 9.09
C VAL A 505 -1.98 3.61 8.69
N ILE A 506 -2.45 2.61 9.43
CA ILE A 506 -2.05 1.21 9.29
C ILE A 506 -3.18 0.44 8.59
N VAL A 507 -2.94 -0.05 7.37
CA VAL A 507 -3.91 -0.89 6.65
C VAL A 507 -3.42 -2.33 6.72
N GLU A 508 -4.22 -3.25 7.29
CA GLU A 508 -3.86 -4.67 7.41
C GLU A 508 -2.46 -4.90 8.03
N GLY A 509 -2.12 -4.15 9.08
CA GLY A 509 -0.81 -4.22 9.76
C GLY A 509 0.36 -3.55 9.03
N HIS A 510 0.12 -2.86 7.91
CA HIS A 510 1.16 -2.14 7.15
C HIS A 510 0.98 -0.63 7.30
N ASN A 511 2.03 0.10 7.69
CA ASN A 511 2.00 1.57 7.71
C ASN A 511 1.96 2.09 6.25
N VAL A 512 1.00 2.98 5.97
CA VAL A 512 0.74 3.57 4.64
C VAL A 512 1.10 5.07 4.63
N GLY A 513 1.33 5.68 5.80
CA GLY A 513 1.59 7.11 5.97
C GLY A 513 1.07 7.65 7.30
N GLN A 514 1.27 8.95 7.53
CA GLN A 514 0.93 9.62 8.78
C GLN A 514 -0.12 10.73 8.60
N LEU A 515 -1.02 10.84 9.57
CA LEU A 515 -2.19 11.74 9.59
C LEU A 515 -2.02 12.86 10.63
N GLU A 516 -1.27 13.91 10.27
CA GLU A 516 -1.11 15.11 11.11
C GLU A 516 -2.32 16.04 10.93
N GLY A 517 -3.05 16.32 12.03
CA GLY A 517 -4.18 17.24 12.02
C GLY A 517 -5.29 16.78 11.06
N PHE A 518 -5.42 17.50 9.93
CA PHE A 518 -6.35 17.20 8.83
C PHE A 518 -5.64 16.86 7.49
N ARG A 519 -4.35 16.47 7.53
CA ARG A 519 -3.53 16.13 6.35
C ARG A 519 -2.89 14.75 6.46
N PHE A 520 -2.88 14.02 5.35
CA PHE A 520 -2.31 12.69 5.21
C PHE A 520 -1.06 12.69 4.31
N THR A 521 0.09 12.38 4.90
CA THR A 521 1.35 12.19 4.18
C THR A 521 1.59 10.69 3.97
N ALA A 522 1.44 10.21 2.74
CA ALA A 522 1.72 8.82 2.40
C ALA A 522 3.22 8.49 2.47
N ASP A 523 3.56 7.28 2.93
CA ASP A 523 4.94 6.78 2.87
C ASP A 523 5.31 6.38 1.43
N VAL A 524 6.52 6.77 1.02
CA VAL A 524 7.05 6.60 -0.35
C VAL A 524 7.45 5.14 -0.63
N GLN A 525 7.61 4.29 0.40
CA GLN A 525 7.94 2.88 0.20
C GLN A 525 6.81 2.03 -0.43
N ALA A 526 5.61 2.59 -0.58
CA ALA A 526 4.43 1.90 -1.12
C ALA A 526 4.33 1.88 -2.66
N GLU A 527 5.44 1.93 -3.41
CA GLU A 527 5.41 1.85 -4.89
C GLU A 527 5.22 0.41 -5.40
N GLY A 528 4.06 0.14 -6.00
CA GLY A 528 3.72 -1.14 -6.60
C GLY A 528 2.35 -1.13 -7.30
N PRO A 529 1.94 -2.20 -8.00
CA PRO A 529 0.63 -2.26 -8.64
C PRO A 529 -0.53 -2.13 -7.65
N ASP A 530 -0.33 -2.59 -6.41
CA ASP A 530 -1.32 -2.56 -5.33
C ASP A 530 -1.48 -1.19 -4.66
N ALA A 531 -0.54 -0.26 -4.90
CA ALA A 531 -0.53 1.09 -4.31
C ALA A 531 -1.85 1.84 -4.53
N LYS A 532 -2.49 1.64 -5.69
CA LYS A 532 -3.79 2.25 -6.00
C LYS A 532 -4.92 1.69 -5.13
N ALA A 533 -4.92 0.39 -4.84
CA ALA A 533 -5.94 -0.25 -4.00
C ALA A 533 -5.75 0.16 -2.53
N VAL A 534 -4.52 0.12 -2.03
CA VAL A 534 -4.15 0.58 -0.68
C VAL A 534 -4.52 2.06 -0.49
N LYS A 535 -4.22 2.92 -1.48
CA LYS A 535 -4.59 4.34 -1.44
C LYS A 535 -6.10 4.56 -1.41
N THR A 536 -6.89 3.81 -2.19
CA THR A 536 -8.36 3.89 -2.16
C THR A 536 -8.94 3.41 -0.82
N ALA A 537 -8.35 2.37 -0.20
CA ALA A 537 -8.74 1.90 1.13
C ALA A 537 -8.47 2.96 2.21
N ALA A 538 -7.24 3.48 2.24
CA ALA A 538 -6.84 4.57 3.14
C ALA A 538 -7.76 5.79 2.96
N GLN A 539 -8.01 6.25 1.73
CA GLN A 539 -8.93 7.36 1.46
C GLN A 539 -10.35 7.16 2.03
N LYS A 540 -10.88 5.93 1.98
CA LYS A 540 -12.22 5.63 2.53
C LYS A 540 -12.25 5.69 4.06
N ALA A 541 -11.21 5.18 4.72
CA ALA A 541 -11.10 5.23 6.18
C ALA A 541 -10.79 6.65 6.70
N LEU A 542 -9.92 7.38 6.01
CA LEU A 542 -9.57 8.77 6.30
C LEU A 542 -10.80 9.68 6.32
N ALA A 543 -11.78 9.47 5.43
CA ALA A 543 -13.02 10.24 5.43
C ALA A 543 -13.79 10.12 6.76
N ALA A 544 -13.95 8.91 7.29
CA ALA A 544 -14.64 8.67 8.56
C ALA A 544 -13.83 9.21 9.77
N GLU A 545 -12.51 9.10 9.74
CA GLU A 545 -11.64 9.68 10.77
C GLU A 545 -11.64 11.22 10.71
N PHE A 546 -11.73 11.84 9.54
CA PHE A 546 -11.84 13.29 9.41
C PHE A 546 -13.16 13.82 9.97
N GLU A 547 -14.28 13.11 9.83
CA GLU A 547 -15.53 13.45 10.53
C GLU A 547 -15.34 13.36 12.05
N ARG A 548 -14.83 12.23 12.57
CA ARG A 548 -14.57 12.03 14.01
C ARG A 548 -13.61 13.09 14.60
N ARG A 549 -12.54 13.42 13.87
CA ARG A 549 -11.59 14.49 14.24
C ARG A 549 -12.23 15.86 14.18
N ALA A 550 -13.06 16.17 13.18
CA ALA A 550 -13.75 17.45 13.06
C ALA A 550 -14.71 17.70 14.24
N GLU A 551 -15.39 16.67 14.73
CA GLU A 551 -16.25 16.79 15.93
C GLU A 551 -15.42 16.99 17.21
N ARG A 552 -14.36 16.20 17.42
CA ARG A 552 -13.45 16.39 18.56
C ARG A 552 -12.79 17.77 18.55
N PHE A 553 -12.39 18.25 17.37
CA PHE A 553 -11.85 19.60 17.14
C PHE A 553 -12.86 20.69 17.48
N ALA A 554 -14.10 20.57 16.97
CA ALA A 554 -15.18 21.54 17.24
C ALA A 554 -15.58 21.61 18.72
N ALA A 555 -15.41 20.51 19.47
CA ALA A 555 -15.64 20.43 20.91
C ALA A 555 -14.43 20.84 21.78
N ALA A 556 -13.22 20.91 21.22
CA ALA A 556 -11.99 21.11 22.00
C ALA A 556 -11.95 22.49 22.71
N PRO A 557 -11.46 22.56 23.97
CA PRO A 557 -11.32 23.81 24.71
C PRO A 557 -10.20 24.69 24.13
N ASN A 558 -10.20 25.99 24.46
CA ASN A 558 -9.21 26.94 23.92
C ASN A 558 -7.74 26.63 24.33
N GLY A 559 -7.52 25.81 25.37
CA GLY A 559 -6.18 25.38 25.79
C GLY A 559 -5.49 24.39 24.85
N ASP A 560 -6.26 23.65 24.03
CA ASP A 560 -5.73 22.67 23.07
C ASP A 560 -5.11 23.34 21.82
N PHE A 561 -5.27 24.66 21.69
CA PHE A 561 -4.92 25.44 20.50
C PHE A 561 -3.78 26.41 20.77
N ALA A 562 -2.78 26.40 19.88
CA ALA A 562 -1.67 27.35 19.89
C ALA A 562 -1.58 28.08 18.54
N LEU A 563 -1.36 29.39 18.59
CA LEU A 563 -1.00 30.20 17.43
C LEU A 563 0.49 30.53 17.51
N GLY A 564 1.28 30.08 16.52
CA GLY A 564 2.71 30.39 16.46
C GLY A 564 3.00 31.79 15.91
N SER A 565 4.23 32.27 16.09
CA SER A 565 4.74 33.51 15.46
C SER A 565 4.90 33.40 13.94
N ASP A 566 4.90 32.18 13.41
CA ASP A 566 4.71 31.87 11.99
C ASP A 566 3.27 32.15 11.50
N GLY A 567 2.32 32.35 12.42
CA GLY A 567 0.89 32.45 12.15
C GLY A 567 0.23 31.12 11.80
N VAL A 568 0.91 30.00 12.04
CA VAL A 568 0.37 28.66 11.90
C VAL A 568 -0.34 28.28 13.20
N MET A 569 -1.60 27.89 13.06
CA MET A 569 -2.41 27.40 14.18
C MET A 569 -2.25 25.88 14.29
N ARG A 570 -2.00 25.44 15.53
CA ARG A 570 -1.77 24.04 15.90
C ARG A 570 -2.81 23.60 16.93
N TRP A 571 -3.26 22.35 16.84
CA TRP A 571 -4.19 21.70 17.77
C TRP A 571 -3.53 20.43 18.32
N VAL A 572 -3.30 20.39 19.64
CA VAL A 572 -2.52 19.32 20.31
C VAL A 572 -1.18 19.07 19.58
N GLY A 573 -0.47 20.16 19.26
CA GLY A 573 0.79 20.16 18.51
C GLY A 573 0.63 20.09 16.98
N ALA A 574 -0.37 19.37 16.47
CA ALA A 574 -0.56 19.12 15.04
C ALA A 574 -1.05 20.36 14.26
N THR A 575 -0.51 20.56 13.06
CA THR A 575 -0.82 21.69 12.17
C THR A 575 -2.21 21.58 11.56
N VAL A 576 -3.02 22.66 11.65
CA VAL A 576 -4.45 22.63 11.25
C VAL A 576 -4.93 23.85 10.45
N ALA A 577 -4.30 25.03 10.62
CA ALA A 577 -4.64 26.23 9.86
C ALA A 577 -3.45 27.19 9.75
N THR A 578 -3.54 28.15 8.83
CA THR A 578 -2.62 29.30 8.77
C THR A 578 -3.41 30.60 8.65
N LEU A 579 -2.96 31.64 9.35
CA LEU A 579 -3.51 32.99 9.22
C LEU A 579 -2.94 33.69 7.99
N VAL A 580 -3.80 34.45 7.32
CA VAL A 580 -3.51 35.34 6.18
C VAL A 580 -4.14 36.72 6.39
N ALA A 581 -3.79 37.69 5.53
CA ALA A 581 -4.36 39.03 5.55
C ALA A 581 -5.90 39.01 5.54
N GLY A 582 -6.50 39.71 6.51
CA GLY A 582 -7.92 40.06 6.48
C GLY A 582 -8.15 41.50 6.05
N ASP A 583 -9.41 41.94 6.09
CA ASP A 583 -9.80 43.30 5.69
C ASP A 583 -9.28 44.35 6.69
N ASP A 584 -9.27 43.99 7.98
CA ASP A 584 -8.82 44.75 9.15
C ASP A 584 -7.60 44.01 9.77
N VAL A 585 -6.62 44.75 10.30
CA VAL A 585 -5.41 44.19 10.95
C VAL A 585 -5.78 43.29 12.14
N LEU A 586 -6.81 43.66 12.90
CA LEU A 586 -7.26 42.90 14.07
C LEU A 586 -8.20 41.73 13.70
N LYS A 587 -8.50 41.53 12.41
CA LYS A 587 -9.42 40.48 11.91
C LYS A 587 -8.77 39.71 10.76
N PRO A 588 -7.67 38.95 11.01
CA PRO A 588 -7.05 38.11 10.01
C PRO A 588 -8.01 37.02 9.54
N ARG A 589 -7.86 36.56 8.29
CA ARG A 589 -8.59 35.40 7.78
C ARG A 589 -7.78 34.13 8.05
N ALA A 590 -8.45 33.01 8.32
CA ALA A 590 -7.80 31.72 8.53
C ALA A 590 -8.05 30.78 7.34
N ILE A 591 -6.98 30.18 6.82
CA ILE A 591 -7.04 29.12 5.80
C ILE A 591 -6.83 27.77 6.49
N ILE A 592 -7.78 26.85 6.31
CA ILE A 592 -7.71 25.49 6.84
C ILE A 592 -6.64 24.71 6.07
N LEU A 593 -5.75 24.03 6.78
CA LEU A 593 -4.73 23.14 6.22
C LEU A 593 -5.25 21.70 6.31
N ALA A 594 -6.03 21.30 5.30
CA ALA A 594 -6.67 19.99 5.22
C ALA A 594 -6.66 19.45 3.78
N ASP A 595 -6.79 18.13 3.65
CA ASP A 595 -6.89 17.45 2.35
C ASP A 595 -8.32 17.41 1.80
N GLU A 596 -8.46 16.98 0.54
CA GLU A 596 -9.72 16.99 -0.23
C GLU A 596 -10.87 16.22 0.41
N GLN A 597 -10.60 15.29 1.33
CA GLN A 597 -11.64 14.49 2.00
C GLN A 597 -12.39 15.28 3.09
N LEU A 598 -11.83 16.37 3.63
CA LEU A 598 -12.53 17.22 4.61
C LEU A 598 -13.55 18.13 3.89
N THR A 599 -14.79 17.62 3.79
CA THR A 599 -15.88 18.22 3.01
C THR A 599 -17.14 18.46 3.85
N GLY A 600 -18.07 19.27 3.31
CA GLY A 600 -19.38 19.54 3.90
C GLY A 600 -19.33 20.00 5.36
N SER A 601 -20.31 19.54 6.15
CA SER A 601 -20.49 19.96 7.55
C SER A 601 -19.26 19.73 8.44
N ALA A 602 -18.43 18.72 8.17
CA ALA A 602 -17.19 18.51 8.91
C ALA A 602 -16.20 19.66 8.71
N ARG A 603 -16.07 20.16 7.46
CA ARG A 603 -15.26 21.34 7.14
C ARG A 603 -15.82 22.61 7.79
N ASP A 604 -17.13 22.78 7.78
CA ASP A 604 -17.79 23.97 8.35
C ASP A 604 -17.65 24.02 9.88
N LYS A 605 -17.78 22.87 10.56
CA LYS A 605 -17.50 22.71 12.00
C LYS A 605 -16.06 23.15 12.35
N VAL A 606 -15.08 22.73 11.54
CA VAL A 606 -13.67 23.08 11.70
C VAL A 606 -13.45 24.58 11.44
N ALA A 607 -14.00 25.13 10.36
CA ALA A 607 -13.90 26.55 10.01
C ALA A 607 -14.39 27.46 11.15
N ALA A 608 -15.62 27.24 11.61
CA ALA A 608 -16.24 28.04 12.67
C ALA A 608 -15.54 27.89 14.03
N ARG A 609 -14.84 26.77 14.26
CA ARG A 609 -14.03 26.56 15.48
C ARG A 609 -12.70 27.30 15.44
N ILE A 610 -12.03 27.32 14.27
CA ILE A 610 -10.80 28.08 14.03
C ILE A 610 -11.09 29.57 14.22
N GLU A 611 -12.09 30.11 13.51
CA GLU A 611 -12.48 31.52 13.59
C GLU A 611 -12.76 31.95 15.03
N ARG A 612 -13.56 31.16 15.76
CA ARG A 612 -13.86 31.39 17.19
C ARG A 612 -12.61 31.39 18.08
N PHE A 613 -11.62 30.54 17.82
CA PHE A 613 -10.35 30.58 18.57
C PHE A 613 -9.55 31.83 18.23
N VAL A 614 -9.39 32.17 16.95
CA VAL A 614 -8.59 33.30 16.49
C VAL A 614 -9.14 34.62 17.02
N VAL A 615 -10.46 34.83 16.95
CA VAL A 615 -11.14 36.00 17.53
C VAL A 615 -10.91 36.04 19.04
N HIS A 616 -11.21 34.97 19.77
CA HIS A 616 -11.03 34.93 21.23
C HIS A 616 -9.56 35.15 21.67
N HIS A 617 -8.59 34.62 20.93
CA HIS A 617 -7.17 34.78 21.22
C HIS A 617 -6.73 36.25 21.04
N ILE A 618 -7.16 36.89 19.94
CA ILE A 618 -6.91 38.31 19.70
C ILE A 618 -7.60 39.19 20.75
N GLU A 619 -8.88 38.93 21.06
CA GLU A 619 -9.64 39.65 22.09
C GLU A 619 -9.05 39.47 23.50
N THR A 620 -8.45 38.33 23.81
CA THR A 620 -7.85 38.06 25.12
C THR A 620 -6.45 38.69 25.24
N VAL A 621 -5.60 38.51 24.23
CA VAL A 621 -4.20 38.98 24.25
C VAL A 621 -4.11 40.48 23.98
N LEU A 622 -4.93 41.01 23.05
CA LEU A 622 -4.98 42.43 22.70
C LEU A 622 -6.20 43.14 23.32
N LYS A 623 -6.72 42.63 24.45
CA LYS A 623 -7.88 43.19 25.17
C LYS A 623 -7.90 44.73 25.28
N PRO A 624 -6.78 45.43 25.57
CA PRO A 624 -6.78 46.90 25.62
C PRO A 624 -7.12 47.57 24.28
N LEU A 625 -6.73 46.98 23.13
CA LEU A 625 -7.09 47.50 21.81
C LEU A 625 -8.54 47.21 21.45
N THR A 626 -9.05 46.02 21.76
CA THR A 626 -10.45 45.66 21.48
C THR A 626 -11.42 46.43 22.37
N ASP A 627 -11.12 46.57 23.66
CA ASP A 627 -11.89 47.42 24.59
C ASP A 627 -11.87 48.91 24.17
N LEU A 628 -10.75 49.42 23.65
CA LEU A 628 -10.64 50.80 23.15
C LEU A 628 -11.38 51.01 21.81
N SER A 629 -11.35 50.01 20.93
CA SER A 629 -12.03 50.04 19.62
C SER A 629 -13.56 49.95 19.77
N ALA A 630 -14.04 49.13 20.71
CA ALA A 630 -15.45 48.96 21.03
C ALA A 630 -16.02 50.05 21.99
N ALA A 631 -15.24 51.07 22.35
CA ALA A 631 -15.64 52.09 23.31
C ALA A 631 -16.61 53.14 22.73
N ASP A 632 -17.84 52.75 22.43
CA ASP A 632 -18.87 53.64 21.85
C ASP A 632 -19.24 54.85 22.71
N ALA A 633 -18.94 54.80 24.02
CA ALA A 633 -19.08 55.94 24.93
C ALA A 633 -18.09 57.11 24.63
N LEU A 634 -17.08 56.90 23.76
CA LEU A 634 -16.19 57.96 23.31
C LEU A 634 -16.81 58.72 22.13
N THR A 635 -16.82 60.05 22.21
CA THR A 635 -17.40 60.94 21.21
C THR A 635 -16.37 61.97 20.71
N GLY A 636 -16.65 62.60 19.57
CA GLY A 636 -15.86 63.71 19.02
C GLY A 636 -14.35 63.42 18.89
N MET A 637 -13.54 64.40 19.30
CA MET A 637 -12.07 64.34 19.25
C MET A 637 -11.50 63.14 20.04
N THR A 638 -12.16 62.75 21.14
CA THR A 638 -11.75 61.61 21.98
C THR A 638 -11.90 60.28 21.25
N ARG A 639 -12.96 60.11 20.45
CA ARG A 639 -13.13 58.95 19.55
C ARG A 639 -12.11 58.97 18.41
N GLY A 640 -11.80 60.15 17.87
CA GLY A 640 -10.77 60.34 16.85
C GLY A 640 -9.37 59.91 17.33
N LEU A 641 -8.95 60.34 18.52
CA LEU A 641 -7.68 59.92 19.10
C LEU A 641 -7.68 58.42 19.47
N ALA A 642 -8.80 57.87 19.97
CA ALA A 642 -8.92 56.43 20.22
C ALA A 642 -8.73 55.61 18.94
N PHE A 643 -9.35 56.03 17.83
CA PHE A 643 -9.16 55.41 16.51
C PHE A 643 -7.70 55.49 16.04
N GLN A 644 -7.05 56.66 16.14
CA GLN A 644 -5.63 56.81 15.83
C GLN A 644 -4.75 55.88 16.70
N ILE A 645 -5.08 55.68 17.98
CA ILE A 645 -4.33 54.77 18.87
C ILE A 645 -4.50 53.31 18.42
N VAL A 646 -5.70 52.90 17.99
CA VAL A 646 -5.96 51.55 17.46
C VAL A 646 -5.23 51.31 16.13
N GLU A 647 -5.29 52.25 15.18
CA GLU A 647 -4.50 52.23 13.94
C GLU A 647 -2.99 52.20 14.21
N GLY A 648 -2.53 52.95 15.22
CA GLY A 648 -1.15 52.92 15.71
C GLY A 648 -0.78 51.67 16.51
N LEU A 649 -1.65 50.65 16.56
CA LEU A 649 -1.51 49.40 17.32
C LEU A 649 -1.11 49.63 18.78
N GLY A 650 -1.65 50.70 19.36
CA GLY A 650 -1.44 51.12 20.74
C GLY A 650 -0.21 52.01 20.99
N ILE A 651 0.47 52.50 19.95
CA ILE A 651 1.67 53.34 20.04
C ILE A 651 1.61 54.53 19.04
N LEU A 652 1.40 55.74 19.57
CA LEU A 652 1.53 57.00 18.84
C LEU A 652 2.65 57.87 19.41
N GLN A 653 3.34 58.63 18.54
CA GLN A 653 4.27 59.65 19.02
C GLN A 653 3.47 60.91 19.39
N ARG A 654 3.64 61.42 20.61
CA ARG A 654 2.84 62.54 21.13
C ARG A 654 2.96 63.81 20.27
N ARG A 655 4.08 64.00 19.56
CA ARG A 655 4.29 65.10 18.62
C ARG A 655 3.31 65.09 17.44
N GLU A 656 2.90 63.91 16.97
CA GLU A 656 2.02 63.72 15.81
C GLU A 656 0.56 64.06 16.14
N VAL A 657 0.18 64.00 17.42
CA VAL A 657 -1.18 64.24 17.95
C VAL A 657 -1.20 65.39 18.97
N THR A 658 -0.35 66.41 18.76
CA THR A 658 -0.12 67.47 19.76
C THR A 658 -1.38 68.30 20.04
N GLU A 659 -2.14 68.67 18.99
CA GLU A 659 -3.31 69.54 19.14
C GLU A 659 -4.53 68.78 19.65
N GLU A 660 -4.70 67.51 19.25
CA GLU A 660 -5.72 66.62 19.80
C GLU A 660 -5.49 66.40 21.30
N VAL A 661 -4.26 66.04 21.69
CA VAL A 661 -3.91 65.84 23.12
C VAL A 661 -4.04 67.14 23.93
N ARG A 662 -3.84 68.32 23.32
CA ARG A 662 -4.12 69.62 23.95
C ARG A 662 -5.63 69.86 24.11
N GLY A 663 -6.41 69.60 23.08
CA GLY A 663 -7.86 69.82 23.01
C GLY A 663 -8.70 68.91 23.90
N LEU A 664 -8.18 67.74 24.31
CA LEU A 664 -8.87 66.90 25.29
C LEU A 664 -9.04 67.57 26.65
N ASP A 665 -10.27 67.55 27.17
CA ASP A 665 -10.60 67.88 28.54
C ASP A 665 -10.12 66.81 29.54
N GLN A 666 -10.30 67.07 30.84
CA GLN A 666 -9.82 66.18 31.89
C GLN A 666 -10.62 64.87 31.95
N ASP A 667 -11.93 64.90 31.63
CA ASP A 667 -12.81 63.73 31.69
C ASP A 667 -12.57 62.79 30.50
N SER A 668 -12.34 63.30 29.29
CA SER A 668 -11.87 62.49 28.15
C SER A 668 -10.52 61.84 28.44
N ARG A 669 -9.59 62.58 29.06
CA ARG A 669 -8.31 62.01 29.51
C ARG A 669 -8.50 60.98 30.62
N ALA A 670 -9.50 61.11 31.50
CA ALA A 670 -9.83 60.10 32.50
C ALA A 670 -10.46 58.84 31.88
N ALA A 671 -11.34 58.99 30.89
CA ALA A 671 -11.93 57.89 30.14
C ALA A 671 -10.86 57.06 29.40
N LEU A 672 -9.97 57.73 28.64
CA LEU A 672 -8.88 57.05 27.94
C LEU A 672 -7.89 56.37 28.90
N ARG A 673 -7.60 56.96 30.08
CA ARG A 673 -6.80 56.30 31.13
C ARG A 673 -7.49 55.06 31.69
N ARG A 674 -8.81 55.07 31.87
CA ARG A 674 -9.61 53.92 32.31
C ARG A 674 -9.56 52.76 31.31
N LEU A 675 -9.45 53.07 30.02
CA LEU A 675 -9.22 52.12 28.93
C LEU A 675 -7.73 51.73 28.75
N GLY A 676 -6.83 52.15 29.66
CA GLY A 676 -5.43 51.73 29.69
C GLY A 676 -4.44 52.61 28.91
N VAL A 677 -4.88 53.72 28.32
CA VAL A 677 -4.00 54.67 27.61
C VAL A 677 -3.19 55.51 28.61
N ARG A 678 -1.87 55.62 28.38
CA ARG A 678 -0.99 56.56 29.09
C ARG A 678 -0.49 57.66 28.17
N PHE A 679 -0.43 58.88 28.73
CA PHE A 679 0.08 60.08 28.07
C PHE A 679 1.48 60.40 28.62
N GLY A 680 2.52 59.91 27.94
CA GLY A 680 3.92 60.18 28.28
C GLY A 680 4.40 61.57 27.83
N ALA A 681 5.68 61.85 28.03
CA ALA A 681 6.36 62.99 27.42
C ALA A 681 6.46 62.86 25.90
N TYR A 682 6.85 61.67 25.40
CA TYR A 682 7.15 61.46 23.98
C TYR A 682 6.09 60.63 23.23
N HIS A 683 5.32 59.79 23.92
CA HIS A 683 4.33 58.90 23.31
C HIS A 683 2.96 58.96 24.02
N VAL A 684 1.91 58.64 23.26
CA VAL A 684 0.61 58.21 23.79
C VAL A 684 0.51 56.72 23.49
N PHE A 685 0.45 55.88 24.53
CA PHE A 685 0.67 54.44 24.39
C PHE A 685 -0.07 53.61 25.44
N MET A 686 -0.23 52.31 25.17
CA MET A 686 -0.89 51.36 26.09
C MET A 686 0.15 50.38 26.69
N PRO A 687 0.56 50.53 27.96
CA PRO A 687 1.69 49.77 28.53
C PRO A 687 1.52 48.25 28.52
N MET A 688 0.28 47.75 28.56
CA MET A 688 0.00 46.30 28.54
C MET A 688 0.37 45.65 27.21
N LEU A 689 0.40 46.40 26.11
CA LEU A 689 0.75 45.90 24.78
C LEU A 689 2.27 45.80 24.56
N LEU A 690 3.06 46.47 25.40
CA LEU A 690 4.53 46.38 25.39
C LEU A 690 5.06 45.09 26.07
N LYS A 691 4.17 44.15 26.41
CA LYS A 691 4.54 42.82 26.91
C LYS A 691 4.82 41.87 25.74
N PRO A 692 5.69 40.86 25.90
CA PRO A 692 6.13 40.00 24.79
C PRO A 692 5.01 39.35 23.96
N ALA A 693 3.98 38.78 24.61
CA ALA A 693 2.89 38.11 23.89
C ALA A 693 1.98 39.08 23.09
N PRO A 694 1.46 40.18 23.66
CA PRO A 694 0.78 41.23 22.88
C PRO A 694 1.64 41.82 21.76
N ALA A 695 2.89 42.16 22.03
CA ALA A 695 3.81 42.70 21.03
C ALA A 695 4.09 41.72 19.88
N GLY A 696 4.25 40.43 20.20
CA GLY A 696 4.41 39.36 19.21
C GLY A 696 3.17 39.19 18.33
N LEU A 697 1.97 39.20 18.91
CA LEU A 697 0.72 39.10 18.15
C LEU A 697 0.47 40.35 17.30
N ILE A 698 0.73 41.56 17.83
CA ILE A 698 0.73 42.82 17.06
C ILE A 698 1.70 42.74 15.86
N THR A 699 2.90 42.22 16.08
CA THR A 699 3.91 42.05 15.02
C THR A 699 3.46 41.06 13.95
N LEU A 700 2.89 39.92 14.35
CA LEU A 700 2.32 38.91 13.44
C LEU A 700 1.15 39.48 12.61
N LEU A 701 0.21 40.18 13.24
CA LEU A 701 -0.96 40.77 12.56
C LEU A 701 -0.56 41.90 11.61
N TRP A 702 0.38 42.77 12.01
CA TRP A 702 0.91 43.80 11.12
C TRP A 702 1.68 43.20 9.93
N ALA A 703 2.56 42.23 10.19
CA ALA A 703 3.33 41.55 9.14
C ALA A 703 2.42 40.77 8.17
N LEU A 704 1.26 40.30 8.64
CA LEU A 704 0.25 39.69 7.78
C LEU A 704 -0.43 40.67 6.82
N LYS A 705 -0.65 41.92 7.23
CA LYS A 705 -1.32 42.93 6.41
C LYS A 705 -0.37 43.68 5.45
N ASN A 706 0.93 43.61 5.70
CA ASN A 706 1.97 44.42 5.03
C ASN A 706 3.10 43.59 4.39
N ASP A 707 2.89 42.28 4.18
CA ASP A 707 3.88 41.33 3.67
C ASP A 707 5.23 41.45 4.40
N GLY A 708 5.15 41.45 5.73
CA GLY A 708 6.28 41.67 6.64
C GLY A 708 7.03 40.41 7.05
N ARG A 709 6.46 39.21 6.87
CA ARG A 709 7.03 37.95 7.41
C ARG A 709 8.41 37.60 6.88
N GLU A 710 8.74 38.03 5.66
CA GLU A 710 10.04 37.77 5.01
C GLU A 710 11.06 38.89 5.22
N ARG A 711 10.72 39.95 5.96
CA ARG A 711 11.61 41.08 6.22
C ARG A 711 12.53 40.78 7.42
N ALA A 712 13.79 41.17 7.31
CA ALA A 712 14.77 41.00 8.38
C ALA A 712 14.34 41.68 9.69
N GLY A 713 14.52 40.98 10.82
CA GLY A 713 14.08 41.39 12.15
C GLY A 713 12.67 40.91 12.55
N TYR A 714 11.93 40.24 11.66
CA TYR A 714 10.64 39.63 12.00
C TYR A 714 10.83 38.53 13.06
N GLY A 715 10.17 38.68 14.21
CA GLY A 715 10.30 37.78 15.36
C GLY A 715 11.55 38.06 16.23
N ASP A 716 12.72 38.32 15.64
CA ASP A 716 13.97 38.57 16.37
C ASP A 716 13.85 39.67 17.42
N VAL A 717 13.24 40.81 17.06
CA VAL A 717 13.05 41.95 17.98
C VAL A 717 12.05 41.62 19.09
N VAL A 718 11.12 40.69 18.87
CA VAL A 718 10.18 40.20 19.88
C VAL A 718 10.87 39.19 20.82
N ASN A 719 11.80 38.38 20.32
CA ASN A 719 12.64 37.51 21.15
C ASN A 719 13.56 38.35 22.07
N VAL A 720 14.10 39.46 21.57
CA VAL A 720 14.83 40.47 22.36
C VAL A 720 13.96 41.10 23.46
N LEU A 721 12.69 41.40 23.16
CA LEU A 721 11.73 41.88 24.15
C LEU A 721 11.41 40.82 25.22
N ALA A 722 11.28 39.56 24.82
CA ALA A 722 11.06 38.42 25.72
C ALA A 722 12.25 38.19 26.67
N ALA A 723 13.48 38.44 26.21
CA ALA A 723 14.69 38.48 27.04
C ALA A 723 14.77 39.70 28.00
N GLY A 724 13.71 40.51 28.11
CA GLY A 724 13.56 41.56 29.12
C GLY A 724 14.41 42.82 28.90
N ARG A 725 15.10 42.96 27.77
CA ARG A 725 16.07 44.04 27.52
C ARG A 725 15.39 45.42 27.48
N THR A 726 15.82 46.32 28.36
CA THR A 726 15.30 47.70 28.48
C THR A 726 15.70 48.60 27.30
N SER A 727 16.91 48.41 26.79
CA SER A 727 17.35 48.87 25.47
C SER A 727 18.29 47.86 24.82
N VAL A 728 18.48 47.96 23.50
CA VAL A 728 19.43 47.17 22.71
C VAL A 728 20.11 48.02 21.64
N VAL A 729 21.20 47.51 21.08
CA VAL A 729 21.79 48.04 19.84
C VAL A 729 20.83 47.78 18.67
N VAL A 730 20.74 48.73 17.74
CA VAL A 730 19.97 48.59 16.49
C VAL A 730 20.79 47.80 15.50
N ASP A 731 20.22 46.74 14.93
CA ASP A 731 20.78 46.11 13.74
C ASP A 731 20.34 46.93 12.49
N PRO A 732 21.27 47.50 11.70
CA PRO A 732 20.91 48.25 10.50
C PRO A 732 20.25 47.41 9.38
N ALA A 733 20.30 46.08 9.46
CA ALA A 733 19.63 45.19 8.52
C ALA A 733 18.14 44.98 8.83
N PHE A 734 17.69 45.25 10.07
CA PHE A 734 16.30 45.01 10.49
C PHE A 734 15.37 46.15 10.07
N ASP A 735 14.13 45.84 9.67
CA ASP A 735 13.11 46.86 9.39
C ASP A 735 12.81 47.65 10.68
N PRO A 736 13.01 48.99 10.72
CA PRO A 736 12.76 49.81 11.91
C PRO A 736 11.32 49.71 12.44
N MET A 737 10.37 49.26 11.63
CA MET A 737 9.00 49.02 12.07
C MET A 737 8.89 47.89 13.11
N PHE A 738 9.74 46.86 13.07
CA PHE A 738 9.70 45.79 14.08
C PHE A 738 10.11 46.28 15.47
N TYR A 739 11.06 47.21 15.56
CA TYR A 739 11.35 47.91 16.81
C TYR A 739 10.13 48.68 17.32
N ARG A 740 9.40 49.40 16.45
CA ARG A 740 8.16 50.11 16.83
C ARG A 740 7.08 49.14 17.34
N LEU A 741 6.82 48.05 16.62
CA LEU A 741 5.80 47.04 16.97
C LEU A 741 6.14 46.31 18.28
N ALA A 742 7.43 46.04 18.52
CA ALA A 742 7.94 45.49 19.77
C ALA A 742 8.03 46.52 20.92
N GLY A 743 7.50 47.75 20.75
CA GLY A 743 7.45 48.73 21.83
C GLY A 743 8.75 49.49 22.10
N TYR A 744 9.72 49.42 21.18
CA TYR A 744 10.95 50.20 21.22
C TYR A 744 10.85 51.45 20.33
N ARG A 745 11.67 52.45 20.64
CA ARG A 745 11.97 53.58 19.76
C ARG A 745 13.46 53.62 19.45
N VAL A 746 13.79 53.66 18.17
CA VAL A 746 15.15 53.88 17.67
C VAL A 746 15.59 55.31 17.99
N LEU A 747 16.75 55.45 18.61
CA LEU A 747 17.39 56.69 19.07
C LEU A 747 18.90 56.55 18.82
N GLY A 748 19.34 56.90 17.61
CA GLY A 748 20.72 56.64 17.18
C GLY A 748 21.00 55.15 17.05
N ARG A 749 22.17 54.71 17.53
CA ARG A 749 22.60 53.29 17.52
C ARG A 749 21.78 52.37 18.44
N ARG A 750 20.85 52.89 19.27
CA ARG A 750 20.08 52.07 20.23
C ARG A 750 18.57 52.20 20.06
N ALA A 751 17.89 51.07 20.27
CA ALA A 751 16.45 51.00 20.42
C ALA A 751 16.11 50.93 21.92
N VAL A 752 15.31 51.87 22.42
CA VAL A 752 14.92 51.98 23.85
C VAL A 752 13.43 51.69 24.01
N ARG A 753 13.05 50.86 24.98
CA ARG A 753 11.62 50.60 25.28
C ARG A 753 10.89 51.87 25.66
N ILE A 754 9.69 52.06 25.12
CA ILE A 754 8.86 53.26 25.36
C ILE A 754 8.56 53.44 26.85
N ASP A 755 8.22 52.37 27.59
CA ASP A 755 7.94 52.46 29.02
C ASP A 755 9.17 52.76 29.91
N ILE A 756 10.38 52.58 29.38
CA ILE A 756 11.64 53.00 30.00
C ILE A 756 11.95 54.46 29.62
N LEU A 757 11.71 54.82 28.36
CA LEU A 757 11.94 56.16 27.82
C LEU A 757 11.05 57.23 28.47
N GLU A 758 9.78 56.90 28.77
CA GLU A 758 8.91 57.79 29.53
C GLU A 758 9.31 57.86 31.01
N ARG A 759 9.82 56.77 31.61
CA ARG A 759 10.39 56.79 32.97
C ARG A 759 11.64 57.67 33.06
N LEU A 760 12.51 57.64 32.05
CA LEU A 760 13.62 58.58 31.91
C LEU A 760 13.11 60.03 31.82
N ALA A 761 12.06 60.29 31.04
CA ALA A 761 11.46 61.62 30.94
C ALA A 761 10.88 62.12 32.28
N ASP A 762 10.32 61.22 33.09
CA ASP A 762 9.77 61.53 34.41
C ASP A 762 10.86 61.71 35.49
N LEU A 763 12.11 61.24 35.27
CA LEU A 763 13.29 61.64 36.07
C LEU A 763 13.85 63.00 35.62
N ILE A 764 13.94 63.24 34.31
CA ILE A 764 14.52 64.47 33.75
C ILE A 764 13.60 65.69 33.96
N ARG A 765 12.26 65.52 33.91
CA ARG A 765 11.31 66.65 34.01
C ARG A 765 11.39 67.38 35.37
N PRO A 766 11.42 66.70 36.54
CA PRO A 766 11.67 67.37 37.82
C PRO A 766 13.03 68.07 37.87
N ALA A 767 14.09 67.43 37.35
CA ALA A 767 15.44 67.99 37.37
C ALA A 767 15.57 69.28 36.52
N LEU A 768 14.83 69.37 35.42
CA LEU A 768 14.73 70.59 34.60
C LEU A 768 13.81 71.67 35.19
N ALA A 769 12.78 71.26 35.93
CA ALA A 769 11.78 72.17 36.52
C ALA A 769 12.24 72.78 37.86
N TRP A 770 13.06 72.07 38.62
CA TRP A 770 13.62 72.56 39.88
C TRP A 770 14.49 73.80 39.66
N ARG A 771 14.31 74.78 40.54
CA ARG A 771 15.18 75.96 40.67
C ARG A 771 15.77 76.00 42.08
N PRO A 772 16.95 76.60 42.29
CA PRO A 772 17.48 76.85 43.62
C PRO A 772 16.43 77.50 44.54
N GLY A 773 16.16 76.87 45.68
CA GLY A 773 15.16 77.33 46.66
C GLY A 773 13.72 76.83 46.44
N SER A 774 13.42 76.08 45.38
CA SER A 774 12.06 75.57 45.10
C SER A 774 11.68 74.25 45.82
N GLY A 775 12.45 73.87 46.84
CA GLY A 775 12.30 72.61 47.60
C GLY A 775 13.51 71.69 47.44
N ALA A 776 13.37 70.42 47.83
CA ALA A 776 14.43 69.41 47.72
C ALA A 776 14.92 69.26 46.28
N ARG A 777 16.24 69.20 46.09
CA ARG A 777 16.86 69.07 44.75
C ARG A 777 16.67 67.65 44.21
N PRO A 778 16.06 67.44 43.03
CA PRO A 778 16.07 66.15 42.36
C PRO A 778 17.49 65.74 41.96
N GLU A 779 17.78 64.44 42.00
CA GLU A 779 19.08 63.90 41.57
C GLU A 779 19.40 64.37 40.14
N GLY A 780 20.58 64.97 39.94
CA GLY A 780 21.01 65.52 38.64
C GLY A 780 20.47 66.92 38.28
N ALA A 781 19.62 67.57 39.08
CA ALA A 781 19.19 68.95 38.80
C ALA A 781 20.33 69.96 38.98
N TYR A 782 20.46 70.95 38.09
CA TYR A 782 21.55 71.95 38.14
C TYR A 782 21.05 73.39 38.41
N ASP A 783 20.71 74.17 37.38
CA ASP A 783 20.43 75.61 37.50
C ASP A 783 18.98 76.02 37.14
N GLY A 784 18.13 75.05 36.81
CA GLY A 784 16.76 75.29 36.33
C GLY A 784 16.71 75.47 34.81
N GLY A 785 16.70 74.35 34.10
CA GLY A 785 16.79 74.28 32.64
C GLY A 785 18.02 73.51 32.14
N ARG A 786 19.01 73.26 33.01
CA ARG A 786 20.05 72.23 32.83
C ARG A 786 19.94 71.09 33.86
N PHE A 787 20.36 69.89 33.47
CA PHE A 787 20.52 68.71 34.32
C PHE A 787 21.80 67.92 33.97
N ILE A 788 22.19 66.97 34.81
CA ILE A 788 23.32 66.05 34.63
C ILE A 788 22.79 64.62 34.61
N VAL A 789 23.39 63.77 33.76
CA VAL A 789 23.08 62.33 33.71
C VAL A 789 23.47 61.66 35.04
N THR A 790 22.52 61.00 35.69
CA THR A 790 22.78 60.28 36.94
C THR A 790 23.02 58.78 36.72
N PRO A 791 23.66 58.06 37.66
CA PRO A 791 23.76 56.61 37.61
C PRO A 791 22.40 55.92 37.50
N ALA A 792 21.36 56.46 38.15
CA ALA A 792 19.99 55.95 38.05
C ALA A 792 19.43 56.07 36.61
N MET A 793 19.69 57.17 35.91
CA MET A 793 19.26 57.37 34.51
C MET A 793 19.91 56.35 33.56
N MET A 794 21.22 56.08 33.70
CA MET A 794 21.93 55.09 32.90
C MET A 794 21.49 53.65 33.24
N SER A 795 21.29 53.36 34.54
CA SER A 795 20.87 52.05 35.04
C SER A 795 19.53 51.60 34.48
N ILE A 796 18.49 52.45 34.45
CA ILE A 796 17.17 52.06 33.93
C ILE A 796 17.19 51.72 32.43
N LEU A 797 18.16 52.26 31.67
CA LEU A 797 18.32 52.03 30.23
C LEU A 797 19.19 50.81 29.91
N GLY A 798 20.07 50.38 30.81
CA GLY A 798 21.10 49.38 30.50
C GLY A 798 22.08 49.88 29.41
N ALA A 799 22.51 51.13 29.55
CA ALA A 799 23.25 51.91 28.54
C ALA A 799 24.54 52.52 29.12
N THR A 800 25.55 52.72 28.28
CA THR A 800 26.79 53.42 28.64
C THR A 800 26.61 54.95 28.68
N GLY A 801 27.66 55.69 29.09
CA GLY A 801 27.65 57.15 29.00
C GLY A 801 27.56 57.66 27.55
N GLU A 802 28.25 57.01 26.61
CA GLU A 802 28.21 57.33 25.17
C GLU A 802 26.81 57.05 24.57
N ASP A 803 26.23 55.90 24.92
CA ASP A 803 24.85 55.55 24.55
C ASP A 803 23.85 56.60 25.04
N MET A 804 24.01 57.04 26.30
CA MET A 804 23.15 58.03 26.92
C MET A 804 23.27 59.40 26.22
N GLU A 805 24.47 59.76 25.77
CA GLU A 805 24.70 60.97 24.99
C GLU A 805 24.00 60.93 23.62
N GLU A 806 24.06 59.80 22.90
CA GLU A 806 23.36 59.65 21.62
C GLU A 806 21.83 59.62 21.80
N ILE A 807 21.33 58.96 22.85
CA ILE A 807 19.91 58.92 23.22
C ILE A 807 19.38 60.33 23.52
N LEU A 808 20.08 61.12 24.34
CA LEU A 808 19.63 62.47 24.71
C LEU A 808 19.68 63.45 23.52
N LYS A 809 20.70 63.38 22.67
CA LYS A 809 20.73 64.12 21.39
C LYS A 809 19.54 63.75 20.51
N SER A 810 19.23 62.45 20.39
CA SER A 810 18.09 61.94 19.59
C SER A 810 16.71 62.33 20.14
N LEU A 811 16.62 62.70 21.42
CA LEU A 811 15.43 63.25 22.06
C LEU A 811 15.32 64.78 21.95
N GLY A 812 16.33 65.46 21.40
CA GLY A 812 16.34 66.91 21.21
C GLY A 812 16.99 67.72 22.35
N TYR A 813 17.72 67.06 23.25
CA TYR A 813 18.56 67.76 24.22
C TYR A 813 19.90 68.16 23.59
N ARG A 814 20.52 69.22 24.13
CA ARG A 814 21.88 69.66 23.79
C ARG A 814 22.69 69.76 25.07
N HIS A 815 23.96 69.38 25.01
CA HIS A 815 24.88 69.49 26.14
C HIS A 815 25.85 70.66 25.99
N GLU A 816 26.56 70.91 27.09
CA GLU A 816 27.63 71.89 27.25
C GLU A 816 28.65 71.24 28.19
N ALA A 817 29.89 71.09 27.74
CA ALA A 817 30.94 70.43 28.51
C ALA A 817 31.57 71.42 29.50
N MET A 818 31.67 71.03 30.77
CA MET A 818 32.26 71.84 31.85
C MET A 818 33.28 71.04 32.65
N ASP A 819 34.18 71.74 33.34
CA ASP A 819 35.17 71.10 34.21
C ASP A 819 34.50 70.33 35.36
N ALA A 820 35.04 69.15 35.68
CA ALA A 820 34.46 68.26 36.67
C ALA A 820 34.58 68.78 38.11
N ALA A 821 35.62 69.54 38.44
CA ALA A 821 35.79 70.17 39.75
C ALA A 821 34.82 71.35 39.90
N ASP A 822 34.69 72.21 38.89
CA ASP A 822 33.72 73.33 38.89
C ASP A 822 32.29 72.83 39.08
N VAL A 823 31.88 71.81 38.32
CA VAL A 823 30.52 71.24 38.44
C VAL A 823 30.32 70.55 39.79
N THR A 824 31.32 69.84 40.32
CA THR A 824 31.22 69.18 41.64
C THR A 824 31.13 70.21 42.77
N ALA A 825 31.94 71.27 42.73
CA ALA A 825 31.86 72.37 43.69
C ALA A 825 30.51 73.08 43.63
N LYS A 826 29.98 73.34 42.44
CA LYS A 826 28.69 73.99 42.27
C LYS A 826 27.52 73.10 42.70
N LEU A 827 27.61 71.78 42.49
CA LEU A 827 26.63 70.82 43.02
C LEU A 827 26.63 70.81 44.56
N ALA A 828 27.79 70.82 45.20
CA ALA A 828 27.88 70.87 46.67
C ALA A 828 27.29 72.18 47.25
N GLU A 829 27.52 73.32 46.58
CA GLU A 829 26.87 74.60 46.93
C GLU A 829 25.34 74.51 46.79
N LEU A 830 24.85 73.91 45.69
CA LEU A 830 23.42 73.74 45.42
C LEU A 830 22.75 72.75 46.38
N ASP A 831 23.44 71.70 46.82
CA ASP A 831 22.95 70.75 47.82
C ASP A 831 22.89 71.37 49.22
N ALA A 832 23.91 72.14 49.62
CA ALA A 832 23.88 72.90 50.87
C ALA A 832 22.72 73.92 50.86
N PHE A 833 22.52 74.63 49.74
CA PHE A 833 21.41 75.57 49.58
C PHE A 833 20.04 74.88 49.57
N ALA A 834 19.92 73.69 48.97
CA ALA A 834 18.69 72.89 48.98
C ALA A 834 18.38 72.27 50.36
N ALA A 835 19.41 71.91 51.13
CA ALA A 835 19.26 71.47 52.52
C ALA A 835 18.79 72.62 53.42
N GLU A 836 19.39 73.81 53.32
CA GLU A 836 18.88 74.99 54.02
C GLU A 836 17.45 75.34 53.60
N ALA A 837 17.11 75.26 52.31
CA ALA A 837 15.78 75.56 51.82
C ALA A 837 14.73 74.57 52.33
N THR A 838 15.05 73.28 52.44
CA THR A 838 14.11 72.28 52.99
C THR A 838 13.96 72.35 54.50
N VAL A 839 15.02 72.73 55.24
CA VAL A 839 14.90 73.10 56.67
C VAL A 839 14.04 74.35 56.86
N LYS A 840 14.18 75.37 56.01
CA LYS A 840 13.34 76.59 56.06
C LYS A 840 11.87 76.30 55.70
N ASP A 841 11.61 75.50 54.68
CA ASP A 841 10.25 75.12 54.24
C ASP A 841 9.53 74.17 55.24
N THR A 842 10.27 73.29 55.94
CA THR A 842 9.69 72.47 57.01
C THR A 842 9.36 73.29 58.26
N VAL A 843 10.16 74.30 58.61
CA VAL A 843 9.82 75.26 59.67
C VAL A 843 8.60 76.11 59.29
N PHE A 844 8.49 76.57 58.04
CA PHE A 844 7.36 77.38 57.58
C PHE A 844 6.03 76.60 57.47
N LYS A 845 6.07 75.29 57.26
CA LYS A 845 4.85 74.44 57.20
C LYS A 845 4.31 74.00 58.57
N ALA A 846 5.00 74.33 59.67
CA ALA A 846 4.58 73.96 61.02
C ALA A 846 3.54 74.93 61.66
N ALA A 847 3.19 76.04 61.00
CA ALA A 847 2.42 77.13 61.63
C ALA A 847 1.35 77.78 60.74
N ILE A 848 0.23 77.08 60.50
CA ILE A 848 -1.13 77.64 60.26
C ILE A 848 -2.17 76.54 60.62
N PRO A 849 -3.26 76.84 61.35
CA PRO A 849 -4.19 75.82 61.88
C PRO A 849 -5.32 75.39 60.90
N VAL A 850 -6.05 74.35 61.30
CA VAL A 850 -6.99 73.54 60.49
C VAL A 850 -8.46 74.00 60.56
N ALA A 851 -9.16 73.99 59.41
CA ALA A 851 -10.62 73.71 59.23
C ALA A 851 -10.96 73.67 57.72
N VAL A 852 -11.97 73.01 57.12
CA VAL A 852 -12.99 71.93 57.37
C VAL A 852 -13.56 71.61 55.94
N SER A 853 -14.12 70.48 55.49
CA SER A 853 -14.71 69.22 56.03
C SER A 853 -14.24 67.99 55.20
N VAL A 854 -13.96 66.81 55.77
CA VAL A 854 -14.86 65.66 56.07
C VAL A 854 -15.69 65.10 54.89
N ALA A 855 -15.40 63.84 54.47
CA ALA A 855 -16.32 62.69 54.52
C ALA A 855 -15.74 61.39 53.87
N SER A 856 -15.49 60.33 54.65
CA SER A 856 -15.83 58.90 54.37
C SER A 856 -15.00 57.90 55.22
N GLU A 857 -15.70 57.08 56.02
CA GLU A 857 -15.58 55.61 56.28
C GLU A 857 -14.24 54.84 56.05
N GLY A 858 -13.90 53.78 56.80
CA GLY A 858 -14.63 53.05 57.87
C GLY A 858 -13.77 51.91 58.47
N GLU A 859 -14.24 51.27 59.56
CA GLU A 859 -13.40 50.46 60.48
C GLU A 859 -13.27 48.93 60.19
N LYS A 860 -12.22 48.34 60.78
CA LYS A 860 -11.99 46.89 61.07
C LYS A 860 -12.31 46.63 62.56
N PRO A 861 -12.69 45.42 63.06
CA PRO A 861 -11.76 44.25 63.12
C PRO A 861 -12.39 42.82 63.26
N ALA A 862 -11.58 41.85 63.69
CA ALA A 862 -11.81 40.42 64.06
C ALA A 862 -11.78 39.36 62.90
N VAL A 863 -11.04 38.22 62.86
CA VAL A 863 -10.45 37.19 63.81
C VAL A 863 -11.32 35.91 63.89
N PRO A 864 -10.86 34.62 63.99
CA PRO A 864 -9.49 34.01 64.05
C PRO A 864 -9.19 32.77 63.11
N ALA A 865 -8.01 32.15 63.36
CA ALA A 865 -7.32 30.91 62.93
C ALA A 865 -8.03 29.54 62.65
N ALA A 866 -7.29 28.62 61.99
CA ALA A 866 -7.22 27.15 62.24
C ALA A 866 -6.04 26.46 61.47
N GLU A 867 -5.65 25.22 61.87
CA GLU A 867 -4.58 24.39 61.26
C GLU A 867 -5.13 23.11 60.51
N PRO A 868 -4.50 21.88 60.47
CA PRO A 868 -3.81 21.39 59.26
C PRO A 868 -4.18 19.96 58.75
N VAL A 869 -3.48 19.50 57.68
CA VAL A 869 -3.37 18.12 57.10
C VAL A 869 -4.66 17.41 56.61
N PRO A 870 -4.61 16.29 55.82
CA PRO A 870 -3.46 15.51 55.34
C PRO A 870 -3.32 15.35 53.80
N ALA A 871 -2.19 14.78 53.38
CA ALA A 871 -1.98 14.20 52.04
C ALA A 871 -2.21 12.68 52.04
N PRO A 872 -2.31 12.05 50.85
CA PRO A 872 -1.94 10.64 50.70
C PRO A 872 -0.90 10.40 49.59
N VAL A 873 0.20 9.75 49.98
CA VAL A 873 1.13 8.90 49.20
C VAL A 873 1.27 9.05 47.67
N GLU A 874 2.52 9.32 47.25
CA GLU A 874 3.18 8.49 46.21
C GLU A 874 4.28 7.65 46.86
N ALA A 875 4.62 6.51 46.26
CA ALA A 875 5.53 5.51 46.81
C ALA A 875 6.90 5.52 46.11
N ALA A 876 7.97 5.19 46.85
CA ALA A 876 9.33 5.21 46.35
C ALA A 876 9.83 3.84 45.87
N VAL A 877 10.53 3.84 44.74
CA VAL A 877 11.53 2.83 44.32
C VAL A 877 12.66 3.65 43.66
N ALA A 878 13.75 4.01 44.35
CA ALA A 878 14.85 3.18 44.85
C ALA A 878 15.79 2.68 43.74
N GLU A 879 16.83 3.48 43.45
CA GLU A 879 18.06 3.02 42.79
C GLU A 879 19.18 2.83 43.83
N THR A 880 20.02 1.82 43.62
CA THR A 880 21.15 1.46 44.50
C THR A 880 22.49 1.73 43.84
N ALA A 881 23.44 2.28 44.59
CA ALA A 881 24.77 2.61 44.10
C ALA A 881 25.69 1.37 43.92
N ALA A 882 26.68 1.50 43.05
CA ALA A 882 27.89 0.69 43.03
C ALA A 882 29.07 1.51 42.45
N GLU A 883 30.24 1.46 43.11
CA GLU A 883 31.49 2.06 42.64
C GLU A 883 32.43 0.99 42.08
N ALA A 884 33.17 1.30 41.01
CA ALA A 884 34.56 0.87 40.79
C ALA A 884 35.16 1.55 39.54
N GLN A 885 36.47 1.81 39.57
CA GLN A 885 37.32 2.29 38.45
C GLN A 885 38.43 1.23 38.21
N PRO A 886 39.60 1.50 37.56
CA PRO A 886 39.94 2.40 36.45
C PRO A 886 40.78 1.69 35.33
N VAL A 887 40.98 2.36 34.18
CA VAL A 887 42.27 2.34 33.42
C VAL A 887 42.44 3.74 32.79
N ALA A 888 43.67 4.24 32.64
CA ALA A 888 43.94 5.56 32.07
C ALA A 888 45.26 5.61 31.26
N GLU A 889 45.32 6.50 30.27
CA GLU A 889 46.52 7.12 29.69
C GLU A 889 46.04 8.44 29.02
N ALA A 890 46.34 9.62 29.58
CA ALA A 890 47.58 10.42 29.46
C ALA A 890 47.53 11.38 28.24
N GLN A 891 47.18 12.69 28.40
CA GLN A 891 47.98 13.81 28.97
C GLN A 891 48.91 14.51 27.93
N PRO A 892 49.38 15.78 28.15
CA PRO A 892 49.01 16.79 29.15
C PRO A 892 48.73 18.21 28.58
N VAL A 893 48.29 19.13 29.44
CA VAL A 893 48.61 20.59 29.35
C VAL A 893 49.02 21.06 30.75
N ALA A 894 49.99 21.98 30.85
CA ALA A 894 50.73 22.28 32.08
C ALA A 894 50.24 23.53 32.84
N GLU A 895 50.81 23.73 34.05
CA GLU A 895 50.46 24.77 35.03
C GLU A 895 51.02 26.17 34.71
N ALA A 896 50.40 27.20 35.31
CA ALA A 896 51.12 28.33 35.89
C ALA A 896 50.30 28.99 37.02
N ARG A 897 50.96 29.41 38.11
CA ARG A 897 50.48 30.46 39.03
C ARG A 897 51.34 31.75 38.84
N PRO A 898 51.36 32.78 39.71
CA PRO A 898 51.25 34.14 39.22
C PRO A 898 52.59 34.90 39.20
N VAL A 899 52.65 35.95 38.37
CA VAL A 899 53.64 37.01 38.47
C VAL A 899 52.89 38.34 38.47
N ALA A 900 53.30 39.28 39.31
CA ALA A 900 52.78 40.63 39.31
C ALA A 900 53.60 41.50 38.37
N GLU A 901 52.95 42.13 37.39
CA GLU A 901 53.53 43.27 36.67
C GLU A 901 52.68 44.52 36.94
N THR A 902 53.36 45.60 37.31
CA THR A 902 52.78 46.91 37.51
C THR A 902 52.41 47.52 36.17
N THR A 903 51.11 47.57 35.86
CA THR A 903 50.59 48.52 34.87
C THR A 903 50.25 49.81 35.59
N GLU A 904 51.02 50.85 35.30
CA GLU A 904 50.62 52.22 35.63
C GLU A 904 49.30 52.50 34.92
N SER A 905 48.23 52.74 35.68
CA SER A 905 47.05 53.38 35.11
C SER A 905 47.44 54.81 34.76
N PRO A 906 47.28 55.27 33.50
CA PRO A 906 47.37 56.69 33.22
C PRO A 906 46.43 57.44 34.16
N ALA A 907 46.85 58.61 34.65
CA ALA A 907 45.91 59.51 35.30
C ALA A 907 44.88 59.93 34.25
N GLU A 908 43.71 59.31 34.26
CA GLU A 908 42.65 59.60 33.30
C GLU A 908 42.20 61.05 33.55
N GLU A 909 42.49 61.94 32.60
CA GLU A 909 42.14 63.35 32.69
C GLU A 909 40.63 63.48 33.02
N PRO A 910 40.25 64.36 33.97
CA PRO A 910 38.89 64.40 34.48
C PRO A 910 37.90 64.73 33.37
N LYS A 911 37.22 63.70 32.86
CA LYS A 911 36.30 63.80 31.72
C LYS A 911 35.25 64.88 32.02
N PRO A 912 35.08 65.88 31.14
CA PRO A 912 34.25 67.04 31.44
C PRO A 912 32.78 66.63 31.62
N VAL A 913 32.15 67.18 32.65
CA VAL A 913 30.76 66.85 32.98
C VAL A 913 29.84 67.57 32.00
N LEU A 914 28.96 66.81 31.34
CA LEU A 914 28.03 67.31 30.35
C LEU A 914 26.77 67.87 31.01
N LEU A 915 26.58 69.18 30.94
CA LEU A 915 25.33 69.83 31.36
C LEU A 915 24.29 69.82 30.22
N TRP A 916 23.19 69.12 30.42
CA TRP A 916 22.15 68.89 29.42
C TRP A 916 20.97 69.85 29.55
N ARG A 917 20.58 70.51 28.46
CA ARG A 917 19.39 71.37 28.36
C ARG A 917 18.48 70.98 27.21
N GLN A 918 17.19 71.27 27.32
CA GLN A 918 16.24 71.06 26.23
C GLN A 918 16.51 72.05 25.08
N GLY A 919 16.62 71.57 23.84
CA GLY A 919 16.81 72.43 22.69
C GLY A 919 15.56 73.27 22.37
N ARG A 920 15.71 74.57 22.17
CA ARG A 920 14.64 75.41 21.61
C ARG A 920 14.33 74.95 20.19
N PHE A 921 13.06 74.64 19.93
CA PHE A 921 12.55 74.39 18.59
C PHE A 921 12.25 75.74 17.90
N GLU A 922 13.27 76.38 17.34
CA GLU A 922 13.07 77.58 16.53
C GLU A 922 12.43 77.18 15.18
N GLY A 923 11.25 77.73 14.93
CA GLY A 923 10.42 77.33 13.80
C GLY A 923 11.01 77.73 12.45
N ARG A 924 11.52 76.75 11.69
CA ARG A 924 11.76 76.89 10.25
C ARG A 924 10.43 76.98 9.47
N ASN A 925 9.74 78.11 9.61
CA ASN A 925 8.65 78.50 8.74
C ASN A 925 8.75 79.97 8.32
N ARG A 926 9.84 80.31 7.62
CA ARG A 926 10.03 81.54 6.85
C ARG A 926 10.78 81.23 5.56
N ASN A 927 10.04 80.66 4.58
CA ASN A 927 10.25 80.83 3.15
C ASN A 927 9.09 80.19 2.34
N GLN A 928 7.86 80.62 2.60
CA GLN A 928 6.73 80.36 1.71
C GLN A 928 5.73 81.54 1.71
N ASP A 929 6.23 82.74 1.42
CA ASP A 929 5.40 83.94 1.20
C ASP A 929 5.84 84.70 -0.06
N GLN A 930 6.07 83.95 -1.15
CA GLN A 930 6.30 84.55 -2.47
C GLN A 930 5.93 83.65 -3.66
N ASN A 931 4.82 82.90 -3.57
CA ASN A 931 3.98 82.57 -4.74
C ASN A 931 2.64 81.96 -4.34
N ARG A 932 1.64 82.81 -4.08
CA ARG A 932 0.22 82.42 -3.98
C ARG A 932 -0.71 83.50 -4.58
N GLN A 933 -0.54 83.78 -5.87
CA GLN A 933 -1.55 84.46 -6.68
C GLN A 933 -1.63 83.85 -8.08
N ARG A 934 -2.87 83.74 -8.59
CA ARG A 934 -3.26 83.20 -9.90
C ARG A 934 -2.98 81.70 -10.10
N HIS A 935 -3.81 80.94 -10.81
CA HIS A 935 -5.29 80.88 -10.89
C HIS A 935 -5.64 79.57 -11.63
N ASN A 936 -6.84 79.04 -11.40
CA ASN A 936 -7.68 78.25 -12.32
C ASN A 936 -7.05 77.21 -13.29
N ARG A 937 -7.54 75.96 -13.15
CA ARG A 937 -7.89 75.00 -14.25
C ARG A 937 -8.51 75.70 -15.49
N PRO A 938 -8.51 75.12 -16.72
CA PRO A 938 -8.89 73.71 -16.95
C PRO A 938 -8.31 72.94 -18.18
N GLN A 939 -8.64 71.63 -18.22
CA GLN A 939 -9.01 70.78 -19.38
C GLN A 939 -8.08 70.43 -20.57
N HIS A 940 -8.21 69.15 -20.99
CA HIS A 940 -7.86 68.53 -22.29
C HIS A 940 -6.36 68.53 -22.72
N GLY A 941 -5.90 67.66 -23.64
CA GLY A 941 -6.54 66.48 -24.25
C GLY A 941 -5.82 66.05 -25.56
N GLY A 942 -5.89 64.76 -25.93
CA GLY A 942 -5.13 64.15 -27.05
C GLY A 942 -3.78 63.58 -26.59
N GLN A 943 -3.25 62.43 -27.01
CA GLN A 943 -3.26 61.65 -28.28
C GLN A 943 -2.29 62.13 -29.36
N GLY A 944 -1.49 61.19 -29.89
CA GLY A 944 -0.47 61.39 -30.92
C GLY A 944 0.93 61.70 -30.36
N ALA A 945 2.03 61.21 -30.94
CA ALA A 945 2.16 60.21 -32.01
C ALA A 945 3.58 59.58 -32.04
N GLU A 946 3.78 58.76 -33.05
CA GLU A 946 5.05 58.30 -33.66
C GLU A 946 6.13 59.39 -33.85
N ALA A 947 7.41 59.11 -34.13
CA ALA A 947 8.28 57.94 -33.92
C ALA A 947 9.73 58.24 -34.41
N ARG A 948 10.70 57.42 -33.98
CA ARG A 948 12.03 57.16 -34.65
C ARG A 948 13.07 58.28 -34.79
N LYS A 949 14.25 57.99 -34.19
CA LYS A 949 15.63 58.27 -34.67
C LYS A 949 16.11 59.74 -34.66
N SER A 950 17.42 60.05 -34.62
CA SER A 950 18.63 59.20 -34.75
C SER A 950 19.79 59.72 -33.87
N GLU A 951 21.01 59.16 -34.07
CA GLU A 951 22.33 59.64 -33.59
C GLU A 951 22.74 59.21 -32.16
N SER A 952 23.99 58.79 -31.89
CA SER A 952 25.12 58.48 -32.79
C SER A 952 26.24 57.67 -32.09
N GLY A 953 26.92 56.78 -32.82
CA GLY A 953 28.21 56.18 -32.45
C GLY A 953 28.18 55.12 -31.32
N SER A 954 29.28 54.41 -31.04
CA SER A 954 30.46 54.10 -31.87
C SER A 954 31.23 52.91 -31.25
N GLU A 955 32.06 52.22 -32.05
CA GLU A 955 33.09 51.26 -31.58
C GLU A 955 32.53 50.09 -30.71
N GLY A 956 33.30 49.19 -30.09
CA GLY A 956 34.73 48.88 -30.14
C GLY A 956 34.95 47.46 -29.59
N GLY A 957 36.06 46.80 -29.94
CA GLY A 957 36.34 45.42 -29.50
C GLY A 957 37.14 45.33 -28.19
N GLU A 958 37.36 44.09 -27.73
CA GLU A 958 38.34 43.70 -26.69
C GLU A 958 37.95 44.21 -25.26
N THR A 959 38.60 43.85 -24.12
CA THR A 959 39.90 43.18 -23.89
C THR A 959 39.91 42.36 -22.57
N GLN A 960 40.46 41.14 -22.63
CA GLN A 960 41.23 40.33 -21.64
C GLN A 960 41.11 40.45 -20.08
N ASN A 961 41.52 39.33 -19.44
CA ASN A 961 42.11 39.16 -18.09
C ASN A 961 41.14 39.24 -16.87
N THR A 962 41.17 38.33 -15.88
CA THR A 962 41.99 37.11 -15.59
C THR A 962 41.23 36.22 -14.56
N ARG A 963 41.62 35.01 -14.09
CA ARG A 963 42.87 34.19 -14.12
C ARG A 963 42.57 32.68 -13.97
N ASP A 964 43.62 31.89 -13.70
CA ASP A 964 43.65 30.66 -12.88
C ASP A 964 42.89 29.38 -13.29
N ASN A 965 43.25 28.90 -14.50
CA ASN A 965 44.14 27.74 -14.65
C ASN A 965 44.01 26.53 -13.67
N ARG A 966 43.51 25.40 -14.19
CA ARG A 966 44.25 24.12 -14.24
C ARG A 966 43.67 23.19 -15.33
N GLY A 967 44.54 22.60 -16.16
CA GLY A 967 44.15 21.71 -17.27
C GLY A 967 44.16 20.21 -16.90
N GLY A 968 43.87 19.28 -17.82
CA GLY A 968 43.53 19.44 -19.25
C GLY A 968 43.93 18.20 -20.08
N LYS A 969 43.93 18.32 -21.43
CA LYS A 969 44.24 17.29 -22.47
C LYS A 969 43.11 16.28 -22.78
N ARG A 970 42.88 15.85 -24.04
CA ARG A 970 43.25 16.38 -25.39
C ARG A 970 42.51 15.61 -26.51
N PHE A 971 42.59 16.16 -27.74
CA PHE A 971 42.39 15.53 -29.07
C PHE A 971 40.96 15.17 -29.55
N ASP A 972 40.71 15.02 -30.86
CA ASP A 972 40.57 16.07 -31.92
C ASP A 972 39.95 15.48 -33.22
N LYS A 973 39.07 16.26 -33.89
CA LYS A 973 38.71 16.25 -35.33
C LYS A 973 38.18 15.01 -36.10
N ASN A 974 37.54 15.37 -37.24
CA ASN A 974 37.35 14.64 -38.51
C ASN A 974 36.25 13.55 -38.61
N ARG A 975 35.55 13.36 -39.75
CA ARG A 975 35.23 14.26 -40.91
C ARG A 975 34.23 13.58 -41.87
N ARG A 976 33.35 14.36 -42.54
CA ARG A 976 32.63 14.06 -43.83
C ARG A 976 31.61 12.89 -43.84
N ASN A 977 30.86 12.65 -44.93
CA ASN A 977 29.93 13.48 -45.74
C ASN A 977 29.25 12.60 -46.84
N HIS A 978 28.17 13.09 -47.48
CA HIS A 978 27.53 12.55 -48.71
C HIS A 978 26.83 11.17 -48.62
N ASP A 979 25.81 10.81 -49.42
CA ASP A 979 24.72 11.50 -50.18
C ASP A 979 23.68 10.40 -50.59
N GLY A 980 22.57 10.60 -51.32
CA GLY A 980 21.95 11.78 -51.96
C GLY A 980 20.92 11.39 -53.06
N ALA A 981 19.95 12.28 -53.34
CA ALA A 981 18.89 12.15 -54.38
C ALA A 981 17.91 10.95 -54.24
N GLY A 982 16.75 10.89 -54.91
CA GLY A 982 16.14 11.80 -55.90
C GLY A 982 14.62 11.60 -56.08
N GLN A 983 14.00 12.35 -57.01
CA GLN A 983 12.54 12.47 -57.22
C GLN A 983 12.00 11.51 -58.31
N ASN A 984 10.68 11.22 -58.33
CA ASN A 984 9.79 11.70 -59.42
C ASN A 984 8.28 11.55 -59.12
N GLN A 985 7.42 12.08 -60.00
CA GLN A 985 5.95 12.10 -59.94
C GLN A 985 5.28 11.16 -60.98
N GLY A 986 3.97 10.90 -60.82
CA GLY A 986 3.09 10.27 -61.83
C GLY A 986 1.59 10.45 -61.49
N GLN A 987 0.73 10.67 -62.49
CA GLN A 987 -0.72 10.95 -62.36
C GLN A 987 -1.58 10.11 -63.34
N ASN A 988 -2.92 10.19 -63.20
CA ASN A 988 -4.00 9.57 -64.04
C ASN A 988 -4.16 8.04 -63.91
N GLN A 989 -5.34 7.39 -64.05
CA GLN A 989 -6.79 7.74 -64.18
C GLN A 989 -7.65 6.48 -63.88
N GLY A 990 -8.99 6.44 -63.80
CA GLY A 990 -10.03 7.47 -63.90
C GLY A 990 -11.49 6.92 -63.81
N GLN A 991 -12.45 7.79 -63.44
CA GLN A 991 -13.94 7.75 -63.53
C GLN A 991 -14.74 6.44 -63.80
N ASN A 992 -15.63 6.08 -62.85
CA ASN A 992 -17.13 5.97 -63.00
C ASN A 992 -17.74 5.45 -61.67
N GLN A 993 -18.78 6.03 -61.07
CA GLN A 993 -20.19 6.21 -61.48
C GLN A 993 -21.01 4.92 -61.73
N SER A 994 -21.91 4.60 -60.77
CA SER A 994 -23.35 4.52 -61.03
C SER A 994 -24.15 4.60 -59.70
N GLN A 995 -25.45 4.90 -59.77
CA GLN A 995 -26.38 4.85 -58.64
C GLN A 995 -27.51 3.86 -58.93
N GLY A 996 -28.00 3.15 -57.92
CA GLY A 996 -29.18 2.28 -58.01
C GLY A 996 -30.07 2.38 -56.77
N LYS A 997 -31.11 3.21 -56.83
CA LYS A 997 -32.17 3.30 -55.80
C LYS A 997 -33.44 2.59 -56.28
N ARG A 998 -34.02 1.75 -55.42
CA ARG A 998 -35.47 1.44 -55.28
C ARG A 998 -35.64 0.32 -54.22
N GLU A 999 -36.73 0.20 -53.47
CA GLU A 999 -37.94 1.03 -53.35
C GLU A 999 -38.49 0.91 -51.91
N GLY A 1000 -39.57 1.61 -51.57
CA GLY A 1000 -40.20 1.51 -50.24
C GLY A 1000 -41.58 2.16 -50.21
N PHE A 1001 -42.42 1.80 -49.22
CA PHE A 1001 -43.80 2.29 -49.12
C PHE A 1001 -44.21 2.72 -47.70
N LYS A 1002 -45.22 3.59 -47.62
CA LYS A 1002 -45.68 4.27 -46.39
C LYS A 1002 -47.01 3.68 -45.89
N GLY A 1003 -47.30 3.83 -44.59
CA GLY A 1003 -48.67 3.64 -44.06
C GLY A 1003 -48.84 3.96 -42.57
N LYS A 1004 -49.56 5.05 -42.26
CA LYS A 1004 -50.37 5.24 -41.03
C LYS A 1004 -51.82 5.38 -41.47
N PRO A 1005 -52.82 4.95 -40.68
CA PRO A 1005 -53.54 5.95 -39.87
C PRO A 1005 -53.83 5.47 -38.44
N ARG A 1006 -55.07 5.65 -37.96
CA ARG A 1006 -55.46 5.86 -36.55
C ARG A 1006 -56.90 5.33 -36.32
N ASP A 1007 -57.28 5.13 -35.05
CA ASP A 1007 -58.64 4.85 -34.55
C ASP A 1007 -59.25 3.47 -34.97
N GLY A 1008 -60.13 2.81 -34.21
CA GLY A 1008 -60.57 3.03 -32.83
C GLY A 1008 -61.62 2.01 -32.32
N ASP A 1009 -61.62 1.79 -30.99
CA ASP A 1009 -62.76 1.44 -30.10
C ASP A 1009 -63.54 0.10 -30.19
N ARG A 1010 -63.65 -0.61 -29.03
CA ARG A 1010 -64.65 -1.66 -28.62
C ARG A 1010 -64.72 -2.97 -29.47
N ASN A 1011 -65.13 -4.15 -28.95
CA ASN A 1011 -65.78 -4.54 -27.68
C ASN A 1011 -65.59 -6.05 -27.31
N ARG A 1012 -66.01 -6.44 -26.09
CA ARG A 1012 -66.41 -7.78 -25.60
C ARG A 1012 -65.41 -8.95 -25.52
N GLN A 1013 -64.91 -9.14 -24.30
CA GLN A 1013 -64.63 -10.42 -23.62
C GLN A 1013 -65.92 -11.31 -23.52
N PRO A 1014 -65.86 -12.64 -23.19
CA PRO A 1014 -65.58 -13.06 -21.80
C PRO A 1014 -64.97 -14.46 -21.54
N LYS A 1015 -64.25 -14.58 -20.40
CA LYS A 1015 -64.19 -15.72 -19.44
C LYS A 1015 -63.80 -17.14 -19.95
N ARG A 1016 -63.22 -18.03 -19.13
CA ARG A 1016 -63.17 -18.08 -17.65
C ARG A 1016 -61.80 -17.74 -17.03
N ASP A 1017 -61.27 -18.62 -16.18
CA ASP A 1017 -60.49 -18.33 -14.95
C ASP A 1017 -59.33 -19.36 -14.86
N ASN A 1018 -58.41 -19.40 -13.88
CA ASN A 1018 -58.31 -18.74 -12.58
C ASN A 1018 -56.83 -18.65 -12.07
N ALA A 1019 -56.61 -17.81 -11.05
CA ALA A 1019 -55.41 -17.68 -10.19
C ALA A 1019 -54.09 -17.20 -10.87
N GLY A 1020 -53.27 -16.35 -10.23
CA GLY A 1020 -53.41 -15.67 -8.93
C GLY A 1020 -52.49 -14.44 -8.84
N GLN A 1021 -52.84 -13.45 -8.01
CA GLN A 1021 -52.14 -12.17 -7.94
C GLN A 1021 -50.82 -12.23 -7.15
N GLN A 1022 -49.82 -11.47 -7.59
CA GLN A 1022 -48.84 -10.85 -6.70
C GLN A 1022 -48.77 -9.34 -6.95
N GLY A 1023 -48.72 -8.56 -5.88
CA GLY A 1023 -48.73 -7.10 -5.93
C GLY A 1023 -48.09 -6.48 -4.69
N ASN A 1024 -46.79 -6.17 -4.80
CA ASN A 1024 -46.07 -5.10 -4.11
C ASN A 1024 -46.40 -4.81 -2.64
N LYS A 1025 -45.52 -5.19 -1.70
CA LYS A 1025 -45.43 -4.57 -0.37
C LYS A 1025 -44.03 -4.64 0.26
N ARG A 1026 -43.85 -3.79 1.27
CA ARG A 1026 -42.61 -3.47 1.99
C ARG A 1026 -41.98 -4.68 2.67
N PHE A 1027 -40.66 -4.66 2.84
CA PHE A 1027 -39.96 -5.49 3.82
C PHE A 1027 -40.21 -4.98 5.24
N GLU A 1028 -40.51 -5.89 6.16
CA GLU A 1028 -40.46 -5.69 7.62
C GLU A 1028 -39.35 -6.57 8.23
N GLN A 1029 -38.94 -6.27 9.46
CA GLN A 1029 -37.90 -7.02 10.17
C GLN A 1029 -38.47 -8.24 10.87
N GLU A 1030 -38.05 -9.44 10.48
CA GLU A 1030 -38.33 -10.66 11.25
C GLU A 1030 -37.34 -10.86 12.41
N ARG A 1031 -37.86 -11.43 13.51
CA ARG A 1031 -37.08 -11.79 14.71
C ARG A 1031 -36.68 -13.27 14.64
N PRO A 1032 -35.53 -13.67 15.24
CA PRO A 1032 -35.09 -15.07 15.20
C PRO A 1032 -36.05 -16.02 15.91
N VAL A 1033 -36.16 -17.24 15.37
CA VAL A 1033 -37.04 -18.31 15.83
C VAL A 1033 -36.53 -18.92 17.15
N ARG A 1034 -37.46 -19.29 18.05
CA ARG A 1034 -37.13 -20.02 19.29
C ARG A 1034 -36.81 -21.48 18.99
N VAL A 1035 -35.74 -22.00 19.58
CA VAL A 1035 -35.36 -23.42 19.50
C VAL A 1035 -36.21 -24.27 20.46
N ASP A 1036 -36.59 -25.47 20.02
CA ASP A 1036 -37.30 -26.48 20.81
C ASP A 1036 -36.43 -26.98 21.99
N PRO A 1037 -36.91 -26.92 23.25
CA PRO A 1037 -36.12 -27.29 24.43
C PRO A 1037 -35.77 -28.78 24.52
N ASP A 1038 -36.52 -29.68 23.87
CA ASP A 1038 -36.23 -31.12 23.94
C ASP A 1038 -35.28 -31.61 22.84
N SER A 1039 -34.95 -30.73 21.88
CA SER A 1039 -33.98 -30.97 20.82
C SER A 1039 -32.61 -31.43 21.35
N PRO A 1040 -31.96 -32.44 20.72
CA PRO A 1040 -30.58 -32.83 21.04
C PRO A 1040 -29.58 -31.66 20.99
N PHE A 1041 -29.84 -30.67 20.14
CA PHE A 1041 -29.00 -29.47 20.00
C PHE A 1041 -29.11 -28.53 21.20
N ALA A 1042 -30.27 -28.45 21.87
CA ALA A 1042 -30.44 -27.66 23.09
C ALA A 1042 -29.63 -28.28 24.26
N LYS A 1043 -29.67 -29.62 24.38
CA LYS A 1043 -28.92 -30.38 25.38
C LYS A 1043 -27.40 -30.29 25.14
N LEU A 1044 -26.95 -30.27 23.88
CA LEU A 1044 -25.55 -29.97 23.52
C LEU A 1044 -25.12 -28.53 23.84
N LEU A 1045 -26.00 -27.53 23.69
CA LEU A 1045 -25.70 -26.15 24.10
C LEU A 1045 -25.50 -26.05 25.61
N ALA A 1046 -26.41 -26.62 26.40
CA ALA A 1046 -26.32 -26.62 27.87
C ALA A 1046 -25.03 -27.30 28.36
N LEU A 1047 -24.64 -28.43 27.77
CA LEU A 1047 -23.38 -29.11 28.07
C LEU A 1047 -22.15 -28.23 27.74
N LYS A 1048 -22.22 -27.46 26.64
CA LYS A 1048 -21.15 -26.54 26.20
C LYS A 1048 -21.04 -25.28 27.07
N GLU A 1049 -22.09 -24.89 27.77
CA GLU A 1049 -22.02 -23.84 28.81
C GLU A 1049 -21.56 -24.39 30.17
N GLN A 1050 -21.92 -25.63 30.53
CA GLN A 1050 -21.39 -26.29 31.72
C GLN A 1050 -19.88 -26.55 31.62
N LEU A 1051 -19.36 -26.86 30.43
CA LEU A 1051 -17.92 -26.97 30.14
C LEU A 1051 -17.19 -25.62 29.99
N LYS A 1052 -17.82 -24.50 30.38
CA LYS A 1052 -17.26 -23.14 30.40
C LYS A 1052 -17.29 -22.49 31.80
N LYS A 1053 -17.56 -23.27 32.82
CA LYS A 1053 -17.41 -22.91 34.25
C LYS A 1053 -16.40 -23.85 34.90
#